data_AF-A0A3F2V592-F1
#
_entry.id   AF-A0A3F2V592-F1
#
_cell.length_a   1.000
_cell.length_b   1.000
_cell.length_c   1.000
_cell.angle_alpha   90.00
_cell.angle_beta   90.00
_cell.angle_gamma   90.00
#
_symmetry.space_group_name_H-M   'P 1'
#
loop_
_entity.id
_entity.type
_entity.pdbx_description
1 polymer ?
#
loop_
_entity_poly.entity_id
_entity_poly.type
_entity_poly.pdbx_seq_one_letter_code
_entity_poly.pdbx_strand_id
1 'polypeptide(L)'
;MPSLSTTEPPKPIGSLPKRPTNNLQRSTLVTLLLSSPCRLRLLHAPPGFGKSDLMAACARETTRQVIWINLRGQNLSFADFLQLIGESIEPGSGPWQEHALISCLQELTSQTWLMLDDFPRFTDPVFDSAFGRLLSFQYDSIEWWVTSRRRPSCNLPRLMLQGELVELRDQQLLFSEEDISTLSAQQNHDPRLNVQDVYMKTQGWCAAVAFYLMPNVDPDALLLEYLKHELLAKRPAHQVDTLIMLSNIRLFDSALCAQLSGLTPDQTVLDSLISDGAFITKTCTPSSWIQIFPPAARLLASLADKTKMLSAHKIACQYFIKYGEIRLAIEQAVLADTPELAGRLLENLSEAELLNEQAATRVLAYRDQLPNELLESTPRLIILYSYAYAIGSRPQKAMKCLEALAKFLPAPSEGEQRYIISCWQGITGIAAHANGNAQLAGLNCREALESLPNSDWPLQLGCRAVLIQQLLFRGKLAQAEIDISSALTLARNFGGTGIESYIVIYQALLLETRGQLLQAVYLIEGQLNLLDSLIIARPVIRGRLIVRRAYIRLNQGQLELARDLFLEGYRSGMHNADAIGFHGLIGLSTLALLDGNYLQADKYLVEAEKWLQEGQIAETIYRSVIDQSRAAILIETGNLVEARSLLNDISARHGEPTGMVQAFVKADFLYETECLIARIELQNGQDEQAGLRLRRLYENATRHGFNLVLCEINILKAELALTKGNNALSSDLMGQAIEESEKSGFRLPLINLQRHNPKLLRMAGKKPISGLLSSREVEVLKLIEAGHSNQEIADRLFISLFTVKSHIQRLSGKLEVQRRTQAVFKAKSLGLL
;
A
#
# COMPACT_ATOMS: atom_id res chain seq x y z
N MET A 1 20.14 52.23 -2.62
CA MET A 1 21.11 51.47 -1.81
C MET A 1 21.51 52.29 -0.61
N PRO A 2 21.17 51.84 0.61
CA PRO A 2 22.08 51.81 1.74
C PRO A 2 22.52 50.37 2.00
N SER A 3 23.75 50.22 2.44
CA SER A 3 24.46 48.98 2.73
C SER A 3 23.73 48.10 3.75
N LEU A 4 23.37 46.88 3.33
CA LEU A 4 23.04 45.78 4.24
C LEU A 4 24.30 45.47 5.05
N SER A 5 24.36 45.97 6.29
CA SER A 5 25.29 45.47 7.29
C SER A 5 24.94 44.00 7.53
N THR A 6 25.79 43.10 7.05
CA THR A 6 25.83 41.70 7.48
C THR A 6 26.27 41.67 8.93
N THR A 7 25.34 41.94 9.85
CA THR A 7 25.50 41.61 11.26
C THR A 7 25.50 40.08 11.34
N GLU A 8 26.65 39.50 11.66
CA GLU A 8 26.72 38.09 12.06
C GLU A 8 25.66 37.83 13.14
N PRO A 9 24.89 36.72 13.03
CA PRO A 9 23.90 36.39 14.05
C PRO A 9 24.61 36.25 15.40
N PRO A 10 24.01 36.74 16.49
CA PRO A 10 24.60 36.63 17.81
C PRO A 10 24.90 35.17 18.14
N LYS A 11 26.09 34.91 18.70
CA LYS A 11 26.45 33.56 19.12
C LYS A 11 25.47 33.08 20.20
N PRO A 12 24.97 31.84 20.10
CA PRO A 12 24.09 31.28 21.12
C PRO A 12 24.79 31.23 22.47
N ILE A 13 24.06 31.57 23.53
CA ILE A 13 24.49 31.38 24.91
C ILE A 13 24.14 29.93 25.28
N GLY A 14 25.16 29.13 25.59
CA GLY A 14 25.05 27.68 25.75
C GLY A 14 25.55 26.89 24.53
N SER A 15 25.86 25.61 24.72
CA SER A 15 26.36 24.74 23.64
C SER A 15 25.22 24.08 22.87
N LEU A 16 24.98 24.53 21.64
CA LEU A 16 24.10 23.82 20.71
C LEU A 16 24.62 22.39 20.47
N PRO A 17 23.74 21.39 20.32
CA PRO A 17 24.15 20.04 19.95
C PRO A 17 24.89 20.07 18.60
N LYS A 18 25.88 19.18 18.42
CA LYS A 18 26.56 19.01 17.12
C LYS A 18 25.55 18.50 16.10
N ARG A 19 25.69 18.90 14.82
CA ARG A 19 24.87 18.32 13.75
C ARG A 19 25.19 16.81 13.65
N PRO A 20 24.18 15.92 13.68
CA PRO A 20 24.42 14.51 13.41
C PRO A 20 24.98 14.32 12.00
N THR A 21 25.74 13.26 11.79
CA THR A 21 26.28 12.87 10.47
C THR A 21 25.18 12.56 9.45
N ASN A 22 23.98 12.21 9.91
CA ASN A 22 22.84 11.78 9.10
C ASN A 22 21.69 12.80 9.18
N ASN A 23 22.00 14.10 9.17
CA ASN A 23 21.00 15.15 9.37
C ASN A 23 20.30 15.53 8.06
N LEU A 24 19.01 15.22 7.94
CA LEU A 24 18.17 15.76 6.86
C LEU A 24 17.72 17.18 7.19
N GLN A 25 17.88 18.12 6.26
CA GLN A 25 17.35 19.47 6.43
C GLN A 25 15.83 19.45 6.19
N ARG A 26 15.05 19.42 7.28
CA ARG A 26 13.57 19.36 7.26
C ARG A 26 12.96 20.74 6.96
N SER A 27 13.26 21.28 5.79
CA SER A 27 12.95 22.67 5.39
C SER A 27 11.51 23.07 5.66
N THR A 28 10.52 22.23 5.33
CA THR A 28 9.10 22.53 5.57
C THR A 28 8.79 22.76 7.05
N LEU A 29 9.30 21.91 7.96
CA LEU A 29 9.08 22.07 9.40
C LEU A 29 9.88 23.23 9.97
N VAL A 30 11.10 23.44 9.48
CA VAL A 30 11.92 24.59 9.88
C VAL A 30 11.22 25.89 9.49
N THR A 31 10.77 26.01 8.23
CA THR A 31 10.00 27.17 7.75
C THR A 31 8.73 27.36 8.56
N LEU A 32 7.97 26.31 8.86
CA LEU A 32 6.79 26.39 9.72
C LEU A 32 7.15 27.00 11.09
N LEU A 33 8.15 26.46 11.77
CA LEU A 33 8.54 26.90 13.11
C LEU A 33 9.10 28.33 13.12
N LEU A 34 9.88 28.70 12.10
CA LEU A 34 10.46 30.05 11.98
C LEU A 34 9.42 31.11 11.59
N SER A 35 8.42 30.76 10.78
CA SER A 35 7.44 31.71 10.24
C SER A 35 6.25 31.98 11.15
N SER A 36 5.95 31.09 12.10
CA SER A 36 4.82 31.25 13.02
C SER A 36 5.14 32.24 14.16
N PRO A 37 4.44 33.39 14.26
CA PRO A 37 4.50 34.24 15.45
C PRO A 37 3.74 33.55 16.59
N CYS A 38 4.45 33.12 17.63
CA CYS A 38 3.84 32.43 18.76
C CYS A 38 4.69 32.61 20.03
N ARG A 39 4.04 32.46 21.19
CA ARG A 39 4.69 32.56 22.50
C ARG A 39 5.45 31.29 22.84
N LEU A 40 4.87 30.14 22.50
CA LEU A 40 5.42 28.82 22.80
C LEU A 40 5.46 27.93 21.56
N ARG A 41 6.64 27.39 21.27
CA ARG A 41 6.83 26.28 20.34
C ARG A 41 7.13 25.02 21.12
N LEU A 42 6.21 24.06 21.09
CA LEU A 42 6.32 22.81 21.81
C LEU A 42 6.53 21.66 20.82
N LEU A 43 7.70 21.04 20.87
CA LEU A 43 8.01 19.82 20.13
C LEU A 43 7.94 18.67 21.12
N HIS A 44 6.88 17.86 21.07
CA HIS A 44 6.72 16.73 21.99
C HIS A 44 6.51 15.41 21.26
N ALA A 45 7.33 14.42 21.59
CA ALA A 45 7.32 13.08 21.03
C ALA A 45 8.24 12.16 21.84
N PRO A 46 8.11 10.83 21.75
CA PRO A 46 9.02 9.89 22.39
C PRO A 46 10.51 10.10 22.01
N PRO A 47 11.47 9.50 22.73
CA PRO A 47 12.89 9.66 22.41
C PRO A 47 13.23 9.19 20.98
N GLY A 48 14.18 9.87 20.33
CA GLY A 48 14.66 9.51 18.99
C GLY A 48 13.82 10.02 17.80
N PHE A 49 12.83 10.89 18.03
CA PHE A 49 12.03 11.55 16.97
C PHE A 49 12.67 12.83 16.39
N GLY A 50 13.96 13.09 16.65
CA GLY A 50 14.68 14.24 16.06
C GLY A 50 14.26 15.63 16.59
N LYS A 51 13.64 15.72 17.78
CA LYS A 51 13.17 16.99 18.38
C LYS A 51 14.29 18.00 18.60
N SER A 52 15.35 17.60 19.31
CA SER A 52 16.49 18.45 19.65
C SER A 52 17.26 18.88 18.40
N ASP A 53 17.38 17.98 17.41
CA ASP A 53 18.01 18.29 16.12
C ASP A 53 17.21 19.32 15.32
N LEU A 54 15.88 19.21 15.28
CA LEU A 54 15.00 20.16 14.62
C LEU A 54 15.05 21.53 15.32
N MET A 55 14.96 21.58 16.65
CA MET A 55 15.09 22.83 17.40
C MET A 55 16.46 23.48 17.19
N ALA A 56 17.54 22.70 17.18
CA ALA A 56 18.88 23.20 16.90
C ALA A 56 19.06 23.63 15.44
N ALA A 57 18.32 23.07 14.48
CA ALA A 57 18.31 23.55 13.10
C ALA A 57 17.73 24.97 13.04
N CYS A 58 16.57 25.19 13.67
CA CYS A 58 15.96 26.53 13.77
C CYS A 58 16.89 27.54 14.48
N ALA A 59 17.55 27.12 15.58
CA ALA A 59 18.49 27.97 16.31
C ALA A 59 19.69 28.45 15.48
N ARG A 60 20.07 27.72 14.42
CA ARG A 60 21.18 28.10 13.54
C ARG A 60 20.77 29.01 12.38
N GLU A 61 19.48 29.10 12.09
CA GLU A 61 18.94 29.90 10.97
C GLU A 61 18.35 31.24 11.42
N THR A 62 18.29 31.50 12.74
CA THR A 62 17.71 32.72 13.30
C THR A 62 18.71 33.87 13.44
N THR A 63 18.19 35.10 13.42
CA THR A 63 18.94 36.32 13.74
C THR A 63 18.73 36.79 15.19
N ARG A 64 17.87 36.11 15.95
CA ARG A 64 17.55 36.42 17.35
C ARG A 64 18.60 35.88 18.32
N GLN A 65 18.67 36.45 19.51
CA GLN A 65 19.53 35.94 20.58
C GLN A 65 19.00 34.57 21.02
N VAL A 66 19.84 33.54 21.07
CA VAL A 66 19.44 32.19 21.51
C VAL A 66 20.07 31.89 22.87
N ILE A 67 19.25 31.50 23.83
CA ILE A 67 19.67 30.94 25.12
C ILE A 67 19.27 29.47 25.12
N TRP A 68 20.25 28.58 25.00
CA TRP A 68 20.04 27.14 24.93
C TRP A 68 20.32 26.48 26.26
N ILE A 69 19.30 25.82 26.80
CA ILE A 69 19.32 25.18 28.11
C ILE A 69 18.99 23.70 27.96
N ASN A 70 19.92 22.83 28.32
CA ASN A 70 19.71 21.38 28.30
C ASN A 70 19.34 20.86 29.70
N LEU A 71 18.07 20.51 29.88
CA LEU A 71 17.50 20.02 31.14
C LEU A 71 17.71 18.51 31.34
N ARG A 72 18.19 17.78 30.32
CA ARG A 72 18.55 16.35 30.34
C ARG A 72 17.44 15.41 30.81
N GLY A 73 16.21 15.90 30.80
CA GLY A 73 15.03 15.20 31.28
C GLY A 73 15.11 14.86 32.77
N GLN A 74 15.89 15.61 33.56
CA GLN A 74 16.02 15.40 35.00
C GLN A 74 14.74 15.78 35.72
N ASN A 75 14.50 15.15 36.88
CA ASN A 75 13.43 15.56 37.76
C ASN A 75 13.94 16.73 38.61
N LEU A 76 13.68 17.95 38.17
CA LEU A 76 14.17 19.18 38.77
C LEU A 76 13.10 19.77 39.69
N SER A 77 13.50 20.28 40.85
CA SER A 77 12.61 21.16 41.59
C SER A 77 12.39 22.46 40.79
N PHE A 78 11.27 23.14 41.01
CA PHE A 78 11.05 24.42 40.33
C PHE A 78 12.11 25.47 40.69
N ALA A 79 12.66 25.42 41.92
CA ALA A 79 13.75 26.31 42.33
C ALA A 79 15.04 26.05 41.53
N ASP A 80 15.43 24.79 41.34
CA ASP A 80 16.61 24.43 40.54
C ASP A 80 16.44 24.84 39.08
N PHE A 81 15.22 24.73 38.56
CA PHE A 81 14.87 25.18 37.21
C PHE A 81 14.99 26.70 37.05
N LEU A 82 14.50 27.48 38.01
CA LEU A 82 14.65 28.93 38.02
C LEU A 82 16.13 29.35 38.10
N GLN A 83 16.89 28.70 38.98
CA GLN A 83 18.32 28.93 39.15
C GLN A 83 19.08 28.70 37.84
N LEU A 84 18.77 27.60 37.14
CA LEU A 84 19.43 27.21 35.91
C LEU A 84 19.10 28.14 34.73
N ILE A 85 17.86 28.65 34.65
CA ILE A 85 17.52 29.70 33.68
C ILE A 85 18.22 31.01 34.03
N GLY A 86 18.14 31.44 35.29
CA GLY A 86 18.72 32.70 35.75
C GLY A 86 20.24 32.74 35.53
N GLU A 87 20.97 31.68 35.90
CA GLU A 87 22.42 31.57 35.66
C GLU A 87 22.78 31.59 34.17
N SER A 88 21.88 31.14 33.28
CA SER A 88 22.11 31.17 31.83
C SER A 88 21.91 32.56 31.22
N ILE A 89 21.15 33.44 31.89
CA ILE A 89 20.90 34.81 31.47
C ILE A 89 21.91 35.76 32.11
N GLU A 90 22.07 35.65 33.43
CA GLU A 90 22.96 36.47 34.26
C GLU A 90 23.78 35.59 35.22
N PRO A 91 24.98 35.14 34.79
CA PRO A 91 25.84 34.29 35.61
C PRO A 91 26.27 34.98 36.91
N GLY A 92 26.14 34.27 38.04
CA GLY A 92 26.60 34.75 39.36
C GLY A 92 25.57 35.56 40.16
N SER A 93 24.41 35.87 39.59
CA SER A 93 23.31 36.58 40.27
C SER A 93 22.40 35.60 41.04
N GLY A 94 22.93 34.83 42.00
CA GLY A 94 22.15 33.83 42.76
C GLY A 94 21.85 34.26 44.21
N PRO A 95 20.77 33.73 44.84
CA PRO A 95 19.81 32.74 44.34
C PRO A 95 18.60 33.35 43.60
N TRP A 96 18.14 32.69 42.54
CA TRP A 96 17.01 33.13 41.71
C TRP A 96 15.66 32.67 42.27
N GLN A 97 14.73 33.62 42.43
CA GLN A 97 13.32 33.37 42.78
C GLN A 97 12.40 33.67 41.60
N GLU A 98 11.17 33.15 41.61
CA GLU A 98 10.20 33.27 40.50
C GLU A 98 10.01 34.73 40.07
N HIS A 99 9.83 35.65 41.03
CA HIS A 99 9.62 37.08 40.75
C HIS A 99 10.87 37.75 40.16
N ALA A 100 12.05 37.44 40.69
CA ALA A 100 13.31 38.00 40.19
C ALA A 100 13.58 37.57 38.75
N LEU A 101 13.30 36.30 38.42
CA LEU A 101 13.42 35.81 37.05
C LEU A 101 12.41 36.47 36.12
N ILE A 102 11.14 36.62 36.53
CA ILE A 102 10.12 37.30 35.71
C ILE A 102 10.54 38.74 35.41
N SER A 103 11.00 39.50 36.41
CA SER A 103 11.47 40.87 36.20
C SER A 103 12.65 40.94 35.24
N CYS A 104 13.67 40.09 35.43
CA CYS A 104 14.82 39.99 34.52
C CYS A 104 14.38 39.69 33.07
N LEU A 105 13.48 38.72 32.89
CA LEU A 105 12.95 38.36 31.57
C LEU A 105 12.13 39.49 30.92
N GLN A 106 11.41 40.30 31.71
CA GLN A 106 10.65 41.45 31.21
C GLN A 106 11.54 42.64 30.83
N GLU A 107 12.71 42.79 31.46
CA GLU A 107 13.68 43.86 31.20
C GLU A 107 14.56 43.58 29.97
N LEU A 108 14.53 42.37 29.40
CA LEU A 108 15.28 42.03 28.19
C LEU A 108 14.82 42.87 26.99
N THR A 109 15.75 43.63 26.41
CA THR A 109 15.52 44.49 25.24
C THR A 109 15.79 43.80 23.90
N SER A 110 16.59 42.73 23.89
CA SER A 110 16.87 41.93 22.69
C SER A 110 15.81 40.85 22.48
N GLN A 111 15.36 40.70 21.23
CA GLN A 111 14.50 39.58 20.83
C GLN A 111 15.24 38.25 21.06
N THR A 112 14.77 37.48 22.03
CA THR A 112 15.46 36.33 22.62
C THR A 112 14.60 35.08 22.54
N TRP A 113 15.22 33.98 22.12
CA TRP A 113 14.65 32.65 22.15
C TRP A 113 15.20 31.89 23.34
N LEU A 114 14.31 31.53 24.26
CA LEU A 114 14.65 30.68 25.39
C LEU A 114 14.31 29.24 25.02
N MET A 115 15.35 28.45 24.73
CA MET A 115 15.23 27.10 24.22
C MET A 115 15.53 26.07 25.31
N LEU A 116 14.50 25.39 25.78
CA LEU A 116 14.56 24.34 26.79
C LEU A 116 14.57 22.97 26.12
N ASP A 117 15.72 22.29 26.18
CA ASP A 117 15.93 20.97 25.58
C ASP A 117 15.82 19.83 26.61
N ASP A 118 15.10 18.76 26.24
CA ASP A 118 14.78 17.57 27.05
C ASP A 118 14.12 17.96 28.40
N PHE A 119 12.94 18.59 28.33
CA PHE A 119 12.10 18.94 29.49
C PHE A 119 11.88 17.73 30.44
N PRO A 120 11.66 17.94 31.76
CA PRO A 120 11.53 16.87 32.75
C PRO A 120 10.67 15.67 32.30
N ARG A 121 11.25 14.47 32.39
CA ARG A 121 10.68 13.23 31.82
C ARG A 121 9.39 12.79 32.48
N PHE A 122 9.30 12.93 33.80
CA PHE A 122 8.17 12.49 34.61
C PHE A 122 7.24 13.66 34.90
N THR A 123 5.96 13.36 35.07
CA THR A 123 4.95 14.36 35.39
C THR A 123 5.06 14.77 36.86
N ASP A 124 5.18 16.07 37.11
CA ASP A 124 5.06 16.69 38.43
C ASP A 124 4.04 17.84 38.31
N PRO A 125 2.82 17.70 38.87
CA PRO A 125 1.77 18.72 38.78
C PRO A 125 2.18 20.08 39.36
N VAL A 126 3.03 20.09 40.39
CA VAL A 126 3.49 21.33 41.04
C VAL A 126 4.44 22.05 40.11
N PHE A 127 5.43 21.33 39.56
CA PHE A 127 6.36 21.86 38.58
C PHE A 127 5.66 22.35 37.31
N ASP A 128 4.77 21.54 36.74
CA ASP A 128 4.05 21.86 35.51
C ASP A 128 3.12 23.07 35.68
N SER A 129 2.46 23.18 36.84
CA SER A 129 1.65 24.36 37.18
C SER A 129 2.50 25.62 37.28
N ALA A 130 3.66 25.53 37.93
CA ALA A 130 4.58 26.65 38.08
C ALA A 130 5.20 27.09 36.75
N PHE A 131 5.58 26.14 35.90
CA PHE A 131 6.00 26.43 34.53
C PHE A 131 4.88 27.09 33.71
N GLY A 132 3.63 26.60 33.86
CA GLY A 132 2.46 27.22 33.24
C GLY A 132 2.22 28.67 33.68
N ARG A 133 2.52 29.01 34.95
CA ARG A 133 2.46 30.40 35.43
C ARG A 133 3.52 31.26 34.75
N LEU A 134 4.77 30.79 34.64
CA LEU A 134 5.83 31.51 33.91
C LEU A 134 5.39 31.85 32.47
N LEU A 135 4.83 30.88 31.74
CA LEU A 135 4.33 31.11 30.38
C LEU A 135 3.16 32.10 30.28
N SER A 136 2.42 32.31 31.38
CA SER A 136 1.24 33.18 31.39
C SER A 136 1.57 34.67 31.44
N PHE A 137 2.79 35.02 31.89
CA PHE A 137 3.26 36.40 31.89
C PHE A 137 3.52 36.89 30.46
N GLN A 138 3.38 38.20 30.27
CA GLN A 138 3.69 38.85 29.00
C GLN A 138 5.17 39.24 28.97
N TYR A 139 5.85 38.80 27.92
CA TYR A 139 7.24 39.12 27.63
C TYR A 139 7.31 39.66 26.19
N ASP A 140 7.69 40.93 26.01
CA ASP A 140 7.68 41.56 24.68
C ASP A 140 8.85 41.10 23.79
N SER A 141 9.89 40.53 24.42
CA SER A 141 11.13 40.13 23.77
C SER A 141 11.44 38.63 23.84
N ILE A 142 10.56 37.80 24.41
CA ILE A 142 10.86 36.36 24.63
C ILE A 142 9.89 35.47 23.87
N GLU A 143 10.45 34.47 23.17
CA GLU A 143 9.70 33.33 22.68
C GLU A 143 10.26 32.03 23.27
N TRP A 144 9.37 31.17 23.75
CA TRP A 144 9.72 29.91 24.39
C TRP A 144 9.76 28.79 23.35
N TRP A 145 10.82 27.99 23.42
CA TRP A 145 10.94 26.74 22.68
C TRP A 145 11.17 25.61 23.66
N VAL A 146 10.40 24.54 23.55
CA VAL A 146 10.48 23.41 24.47
C VAL A 146 10.49 22.11 23.68
N THR A 147 11.53 21.29 23.86
CA THR A 147 11.48 19.88 23.48
C THR A 147 11.14 19.04 24.69
N SER A 148 10.22 18.10 24.52
CA SER A 148 9.78 17.23 25.61
C SER A 148 9.42 15.83 25.13
N ARG A 149 9.51 14.85 26.02
CA ARG A 149 9.00 13.48 25.77
C ARG A 149 7.52 13.35 26.03
N ARG A 150 7.03 14.19 26.93
CA ARG A 150 5.63 14.28 27.34
C ARG A 150 5.04 15.63 27.02
N ARG A 151 3.72 15.71 26.99
CA ARG A 151 3.03 17.00 26.93
C ARG A 151 2.97 17.60 28.34
N PRO A 152 3.54 18.79 28.61
CA PRO A 152 3.47 19.40 29.94
C PRO A 152 2.01 19.62 30.38
N SER A 153 1.70 19.34 31.65
CA SER A 153 0.32 19.41 32.20
C SER A 153 -0.12 20.82 32.58
N CYS A 154 0.34 21.84 31.82
CA CYS A 154 -0.06 23.23 31.99
C CYS A 154 -1.24 23.57 31.05
N ASN A 155 -1.83 24.77 31.19
CA ASN A 155 -3.00 25.20 30.41
C ASN A 155 -2.64 25.60 28.96
N LEU A 156 -2.08 24.66 28.21
CA LEU A 156 -1.77 24.77 26.78
C LEU A 156 -3.01 25.07 25.90
N PRO A 157 -4.22 24.53 26.18
CA PRO A 157 -5.41 24.85 25.40
C PRO A 157 -5.71 26.36 25.33
N ARG A 158 -5.40 27.11 26.39
CA ARG A 158 -5.55 28.57 26.39
C ARG A 158 -4.63 29.25 25.37
N LEU A 159 -3.34 28.88 25.34
CA LEU A 159 -2.38 29.42 24.36
C LEU A 159 -2.77 29.03 22.93
N MET A 160 -3.31 27.82 22.75
CA MET A 160 -3.80 27.34 21.45
C MET A 160 -4.96 28.19 20.93
N LEU A 161 -5.96 28.49 21.78
CA LEU A 161 -7.09 29.36 21.41
C LEU A 161 -6.66 30.80 21.10
N GLN A 162 -5.58 31.26 21.71
CA GLN A 162 -5.01 32.60 21.47
C GLN A 162 -4.11 32.65 20.23
N GLY A 163 -3.87 31.52 19.55
CA GLY A 163 -2.91 31.44 18.44
C GLY A 163 -1.45 31.59 18.87
N GLU A 164 -1.16 31.47 20.17
CA GLU A 164 0.17 31.66 20.75
C GLU A 164 0.97 30.36 20.95
N LEU A 165 0.43 29.22 20.49
CA LEU A 165 1.07 27.90 20.58
C LEU A 165 1.21 27.25 19.20
N VAL A 166 2.45 26.87 18.86
CA VAL A 166 2.72 25.91 17.79
C VAL A 166 3.15 24.59 18.42
N GLU A 167 2.37 23.54 18.22
CA GLU A 167 2.61 22.21 18.78
C GLU A 167 2.93 21.22 17.65
N LEU A 168 4.10 20.59 17.71
CA LEU A 168 4.48 19.47 16.83
C LEU A 168 4.49 18.16 17.60
N ARG A 169 3.80 17.16 17.06
CA ARG A 169 3.64 15.82 17.65
C ARG A 169 4.43 14.76 16.90
N ASP A 170 4.48 13.57 17.48
CA ASP A 170 5.15 12.38 16.96
C ASP A 170 4.94 12.13 15.45
N GLN A 171 3.71 12.07 14.95
CA GLN A 171 3.43 11.78 13.54
C GLN A 171 4.03 12.81 12.57
N GLN A 172 4.05 14.09 12.96
CA GLN A 172 4.62 15.17 12.14
C GLN A 172 6.15 15.13 12.14
N LEU A 173 6.75 14.47 13.13
CA LEU A 173 8.19 14.36 13.30
C LEU A 173 8.80 13.11 12.66
N LEU A 174 8.02 12.14 12.20
CA LEU A 174 8.52 10.98 11.46
C LEU A 174 9.08 11.37 10.08
N PHE A 175 10.02 10.56 9.58
CA PHE A 175 10.48 10.62 8.20
C PHE A 175 9.53 9.87 7.27
N SER A 176 9.24 10.47 6.13
CA SER A 176 8.56 9.81 5.01
C SER A 176 9.49 8.86 4.25
N GLU A 177 8.94 8.02 3.38
CA GLU A 177 9.75 7.21 2.46
C GLU A 177 10.66 8.08 1.57
N GLU A 178 10.19 9.27 1.17
CA GLU A 178 10.96 10.24 0.38
C GLU A 178 12.14 10.82 1.18
N ASP A 179 11.92 11.12 2.46
CA ASP A 179 12.99 11.57 3.37
C ASP A 179 14.08 10.51 3.51
N ILE A 180 13.70 9.24 3.66
CA ILE A 180 14.64 8.11 3.77
C ILE A 180 15.42 7.92 2.46
N SER A 181 14.75 8.04 1.32
CA SER A 181 15.40 7.97 -0.01
C SER A 181 16.45 9.07 -0.16
N THR A 182 16.11 10.29 0.25
CA THR A 182 17.03 11.45 0.22
C THR A 182 18.24 11.23 1.13
N LEU A 183 18.01 10.75 2.36
CA LEU A 183 19.08 10.43 3.31
C LEU A 183 20.01 9.33 2.78
N SER A 184 19.45 8.27 2.19
CA SER A 184 20.21 7.17 1.60
C SER A 184 21.13 7.65 0.47
N ALA A 185 20.62 8.51 -0.42
CA ALA A 185 21.38 9.06 -1.54
C ALA A 185 22.57 9.94 -1.08
N GLN A 186 22.44 10.66 0.04
CA GLN A 186 23.51 11.51 0.57
C GLN A 186 24.70 10.72 1.14
N GLN A 187 24.49 9.47 1.55
CA GLN A 187 25.52 8.68 2.25
C GLN A 187 26.34 7.75 1.33
N ASN A 188 26.16 7.81 -0.01
CA ASN A 188 26.77 6.86 -0.96
C ASN A 188 26.61 5.39 -0.50
N HIS A 189 25.43 5.06 0.03
CA HIS A 189 25.17 3.75 0.63
C HIS A 189 25.10 2.64 -0.44
N ASP A 190 25.29 1.38 -0.03
CA ASP A 190 25.16 0.19 -0.89
C ASP A 190 23.87 0.27 -1.75
N PRO A 191 23.96 0.26 -3.09
CA PRO A 191 22.80 0.31 -3.99
C PRO A 191 21.83 -0.88 -3.85
N ARG A 192 22.16 -1.87 -3.01
CA ARG A 192 21.27 -2.98 -2.62
C ARG A 192 20.30 -2.64 -1.47
N LEU A 193 20.45 -1.49 -0.81
CA LEU A 193 19.64 -1.14 0.36
C LEU A 193 18.25 -0.67 -0.07
N ASN A 194 17.23 -1.48 0.23
CA ASN A 194 15.84 -1.21 -0.12
C ASN A 194 15.23 -0.20 0.88
N VAL A 195 14.95 1.02 0.41
CA VAL A 195 14.30 2.08 1.20
C VAL A 195 12.98 1.60 1.81
N GLN A 196 12.22 0.79 1.07
CA GLN A 196 10.95 0.27 1.55
C GLN A 196 11.13 -0.69 2.74
N ASP A 197 12.18 -1.53 2.73
CA ASP A 197 12.47 -2.42 3.85
C ASP A 197 12.89 -1.64 5.10
N VAL A 198 13.66 -0.56 4.94
CA VAL A 198 13.99 0.36 6.04
C VAL A 198 12.74 1.03 6.58
N TYR A 199 11.88 1.55 5.71
CA TYR A 199 10.64 2.19 6.14
C TYR A 199 9.72 1.20 6.86
N MET A 200 9.57 -0.03 6.35
CA MET A 200 8.74 -1.06 7.00
C MET A 200 9.21 -1.37 8.43
N LYS A 201 10.53 -1.44 8.65
CA LYS A 201 11.12 -1.75 9.97
C LYS A 201 11.14 -0.56 10.93
N THR A 202 11.24 0.67 10.41
CA THR A 202 11.44 1.88 11.23
C THR A 202 10.21 2.77 11.33
N GLN A 203 9.27 2.66 10.39
CA GLN A 203 8.09 3.52 10.21
C GLN A 203 8.44 5.02 10.30
N GLY A 204 9.61 5.41 9.77
CA GLY A 204 10.08 6.80 9.80
C GLY A 204 10.71 7.28 11.11
N TRP A 205 10.90 6.41 12.11
CA TRP A 205 11.50 6.79 13.39
C TRP A 205 12.95 7.25 13.20
N CYS A 206 13.22 8.54 13.43
CA CYS A 206 14.49 9.17 13.03
C CYS A 206 15.73 8.45 13.57
N ALA A 207 15.74 8.06 14.84
CA ALA A 207 16.86 7.30 15.43
C ALA A 207 17.04 5.93 14.76
N ALA A 208 15.95 5.22 14.47
CA ALA A 208 16.03 3.93 13.78
C ALA A 208 16.48 4.08 12.33
N VAL A 209 15.95 5.04 11.59
CA VAL A 209 16.43 5.36 10.24
C VAL A 209 17.93 5.67 10.27
N ALA A 210 18.39 6.44 11.25
CA ALA A 210 19.82 6.75 11.38
C ALA A 210 20.66 5.47 11.56
N PHE A 211 20.30 4.55 12.47
CA PHE A 211 21.04 3.30 12.65
C PHE A 211 20.94 2.35 11.45
N TYR A 212 19.80 2.29 10.78
CA TYR A 212 19.62 1.46 9.58
C TYR A 212 20.41 1.95 8.36
N LEU A 213 20.77 3.24 8.34
CA LEU A 213 21.63 3.84 7.32
C LEU A 213 23.11 3.88 7.74
N MET A 214 23.48 3.33 8.91
CA MET A 214 24.89 3.21 9.30
C MET A 214 25.50 1.93 8.71
N PRO A 215 26.69 2.00 8.10
CA PRO A 215 27.36 0.83 7.58
C PRO A 215 27.98 -0.03 8.71
N ASN A 216 28.02 -1.35 8.50
CA ASN A 216 28.72 -2.32 9.36
C ASN A 216 28.28 -2.37 10.84
N VAL A 217 27.00 -2.06 11.11
CA VAL A 217 26.41 -2.21 12.44
C VAL A 217 25.21 -3.15 12.40
N ASP A 218 24.83 -3.68 13.56
CA ASP A 218 23.52 -4.31 13.78
C ASP A 218 22.56 -3.23 14.30
N PRO A 219 21.64 -2.70 13.47
CA PRO A 219 20.76 -1.61 13.87
C PRO A 219 19.81 -2.00 15.00
N ASP A 220 19.36 -3.26 15.04
CA ASP A 220 18.37 -3.72 16.01
C ASP A 220 18.99 -3.86 17.40
N ALA A 221 20.24 -4.34 17.48
CA ALA A 221 20.98 -4.41 18.74
C ALA A 221 21.20 -3.02 19.35
N LEU A 222 21.64 -2.04 18.54
CA LEU A 222 21.87 -0.67 18.99
C LEU A 222 20.57 0.02 19.40
N LEU A 223 19.48 -0.19 18.65
CA LEU A 223 18.17 0.36 18.99
C LEU A 223 17.62 -0.24 20.28
N LEU A 224 17.83 -1.52 20.53
CA LEU A 224 17.41 -2.16 21.77
C LEU A 224 18.19 -1.61 22.98
N GLU A 225 19.50 -1.41 22.84
CA GLU A 225 20.34 -0.77 23.87
C GLU A 225 19.86 0.67 24.13
N TYR A 226 19.59 1.43 23.07
CA TYR A 226 19.03 2.77 23.16
C TYR A 226 17.70 2.79 23.94
N LEU A 227 16.77 1.88 23.64
CA LEU A 227 15.49 1.77 24.36
C LEU A 227 15.70 1.38 25.84
N LYS A 228 16.64 0.47 26.15
CA LYS A 228 16.96 0.14 27.54
C LYS A 228 17.37 1.37 28.34
N HIS A 229 18.23 2.23 27.77
CA HIS A 229 18.68 3.44 28.44
C HIS A 229 17.63 4.56 28.48
N GLU A 230 16.95 4.81 27.37
CA GLU A 230 16.06 5.98 27.25
C GLU A 230 14.64 5.74 27.74
N LEU A 231 14.17 4.49 27.73
CA LEU A 231 12.79 4.12 28.09
C LEU A 231 12.69 3.30 29.38
N LEU A 232 13.61 2.37 29.63
CA LEU A 232 13.49 1.38 30.74
C LEU A 232 14.25 1.77 32.02
N ALA A 233 15.48 2.27 31.91
CA ALA A 233 16.43 2.37 33.04
C ALA A 233 15.97 3.17 34.27
N LYS A 234 15.04 4.12 34.11
CA LYS A 234 14.54 4.98 35.19
C LYS A 234 13.13 4.63 35.66
N ARG A 235 12.58 3.49 35.24
CA ARG A 235 11.21 3.06 35.57
C ARG A 235 11.19 2.00 36.67
N PRO A 236 10.12 1.95 37.48
CA PRO A 236 9.87 0.83 38.37
C PRO A 236 9.79 -0.49 37.60
N ALA A 237 10.28 -1.58 38.20
CA ALA A 237 10.32 -2.91 37.57
C ALA A 237 8.94 -3.38 37.08
N HIS A 238 7.88 -3.11 37.84
CA HIS A 238 6.51 -3.48 37.44
C HIS A 238 6.06 -2.77 36.15
N GLN A 239 6.42 -1.50 35.94
CA GLN A 239 6.08 -0.77 34.71
C GLN A 239 6.87 -1.31 33.51
N VAL A 240 8.12 -1.70 33.72
CA VAL A 240 8.96 -2.32 32.68
C VAL A 240 8.37 -3.66 32.26
N ASP A 241 8.01 -4.52 33.22
CA ASP A 241 7.34 -5.80 32.96
C ASP A 241 6.03 -5.60 32.19
N THR A 242 5.17 -4.67 32.62
CA THR A 242 3.91 -4.36 31.92
C THR A 242 4.15 -3.86 30.50
N LEU A 243 5.12 -2.96 30.29
CA LEU A 243 5.43 -2.43 28.97
C LEU A 243 5.95 -3.52 28.01
N ILE A 244 6.76 -4.46 28.50
CA ILE A 244 7.24 -5.61 27.72
C ILE A 244 6.06 -6.55 27.38
N MET A 245 5.16 -6.83 28.31
CA MET A 245 3.96 -7.64 28.02
C MET A 245 3.07 -6.97 26.96
N LEU A 246 2.81 -5.67 27.12
CA LEU A 246 2.03 -4.89 26.15
C LEU A 246 2.73 -4.79 24.79
N SER A 247 4.06 -4.86 24.72
CA SER A 247 4.79 -4.84 23.42
C SER A 247 4.56 -6.09 22.58
N ASN A 248 4.08 -7.18 23.21
CA ASN A 248 3.71 -8.43 22.55
C ASN A 248 2.19 -8.52 22.28
N ILE A 249 1.39 -7.54 22.71
CA ILE A 249 -0.05 -7.51 22.52
C ILE A 249 -0.41 -6.28 21.70
N ARG A 250 -0.75 -6.49 20.42
CA ARG A 250 -0.87 -5.41 19.42
C ARG A 250 -1.84 -4.30 19.81
N LEU A 251 -2.98 -4.64 20.41
CA LEU A 251 -4.02 -3.70 20.80
C LEU A 251 -4.41 -3.93 22.25
N PHE A 252 -4.59 -2.86 23.01
CA PHE A 252 -5.03 -2.93 24.40
C PHE A 252 -5.72 -1.62 24.82
N ASP A 253 -6.37 -1.62 25.97
CA ASP A 253 -6.96 -0.45 26.62
C ASP A 253 -6.54 -0.39 28.10
N SER A 254 -7.12 0.55 28.85
CA SER A 254 -6.84 0.69 30.28
C SER A 254 -7.21 -0.55 31.09
N ALA A 255 -8.31 -1.21 30.76
CA ALA A 255 -8.78 -2.38 31.49
C ALA A 255 -7.87 -3.59 31.28
N LEU A 256 -7.42 -3.86 30.05
CA LEU A 256 -6.46 -4.94 29.78
C LEU A 256 -5.08 -4.64 30.41
N CYS A 257 -4.62 -3.39 30.35
CA CYS A 257 -3.38 -2.98 31.00
C CYS A 257 -3.42 -3.23 32.52
N ALA A 258 -4.53 -2.88 33.18
CA ALA A 258 -4.73 -3.13 34.60
C ALA A 258 -4.65 -4.63 34.92
N GLN A 259 -5.37 -5.47 34.16
CA GLN A 259 -5.34 -6.93 34.35
C GLN A 259 -3.94 -7.53 34.18
N LEU A 260 -3.17 -7.07 33.20
CA LEU A 260 -1.80 -7.54 32.97
C LEU A 260 -0.82 -7.05 34.03
N SER A 261 -1.02 -5.85 34.57
CA SER A 261 -0.18 -5.30 35.64
C SER A 261 -0.42 -5.96 37.01
N GLY A 262 -1.54 -6.67 37.18
CA GLY A 262 -1.97 -7.22 38.47
C GLY A 262 -2.45 -6.15 39.47
N LEU A 263 -2.62 -4.90 39.03
CA LEU A 263 -3.09 -3.77 39.83
C LEU A 263 -4.56 -3.46 39.51
N THR A 264 -5.24 -2.74 40.40
CA THR A 264 -6.62 -2.31 40.16
C THR A 264 -6.68 -1.29 39.01
N PRO A 265 -7.79 -1.21 38.25
CA PRO A 265 -7.94 -0.23 37.16
C PRO A 265 -7.72 1.24 37.58
N ASP A 266 -7.96 1.54 38.85
CA ASP A 266 -7.77 2.87 39.45
C ASP A 266 -6.29 3.18 39.78
N GLN A 267 -5.37 2.22 39.62
CA GLN A 267 -3.92 2.41 39.72
C GLN A 267 -3.30 2.50 38.33
N THR A 268 -2.84 3.72 38.04
CA THR A 268 -2.62 4.33 36.73
C THR A 268 -1.30 3.94 36.05
N VAL A 269 -0.98 2.65 35.90
CA VAL A 269 0.21 2.24 35.12
C VAL A 269 0.12 2.76 33.70
N LEU A 270 -1.06 2.66 33.07
CA LEU A 270 -1.24 3.15 31.71
C LEU A 270 -1.11 4.67 31.61
N ASP A 271 -1.77 5.43 32.49
CA ASP A 271 -1.68 6.90 32.43
C ASP A 271 -0.27 7.39 32.78
N SER A 272 0.46 6.71 33.66
CA SER A 272 1.88 6.96 33.90
C SER A 272 2.69 6.70 32.63
N LEU A 273 2.51 5.56 31.95
CA LEU A 273 3.24 5.27 30.71
C LEU A 273 2.93 6.27 29.59
N ILE A 274 1.67 6.68 29.45
CA ILE A 274 1.25 7.70 28.46
C ILE A 274 1.85 9.06 28.83
N SER A 275 1.68 9.49 30.07
CA SER A 275 2.15 10.79 30.56
C SER A 275 3.67 10.91 30.57
N ASP A 276 4.40 9.79 30.62
CA ASP A 276 5.86 9.77 30.56
C ASP A 276 6.40 9.54 29.11
N GLY A 277 5.52 9.47 28.11
CA GLY A 277 5.91 9.35 26.69
C GLY A 277 6.46 7.98 26.29
N ALA A 278 5.93 6.88 26.82
CA ALA A 278 6.39 5.51 26.60
C ALA A 278 6.01 4.91 25.22
N PHE A 279 6.07 5.70 24.15
CA PHE A 279 5.73 5.29 22.78
C PHE A 279 4.29 4.76 22.60
N ILE A 280 3.35 5.15 23.46
CA ILE A 280 1.94 4.73 23.32
C ILE A 280 1.24 5.66 22.32
N THR A 281 0.60 5.07 21.32
CA THR A 281 -0.10 5.77 20.24
C THR A 281 -1.58 5.40 20.24
N LYS A 282 -2.45 6.38 19.99
CA LYS A 282 -3.89 6.14 19.79
C LYS A 282 -4.13 5.63 18.38
N THR A 283 -4.98 4.62 18.23
CA THR A 283 -5.38 4.12 16.90
C THR A 283 -6.49 4.96 16.30
N CYS A 284 -6.56 5.06 14.97
CA CYS A 284 -7.56 5.88 14.25
C CYS A 284 -8.99 5.32 14.25
N THR A 285 -9.28 4.27 15.02
CA THR A 285 -10.60 3.64 15.11
C THR A 285 -11.49 4.34 16.15
N PRO A 286 -12.83 4.30 16.04
CA PRO A 286 -13.74 4.91 17.02
C PRO A 286 -13.71 4.26 18.41
N SER A 287 -12.91 3.22 18.61
CA SER A 287 -12.65 2.54 19.87
C SER A 287 -11.50 3.18 20.65
N SER A 288 -11.54 3.10 21.98
CA SER A 288 -10.49 3.53 22.91
C SER A 288 -9.20 2.70 22.85
N TRP A 289 -8.97 1.96 21.76
CA TRP A 289 -7.80 1.12 21.60
C TRP A 289 -6.52 1.95 21.44
N ILE A 290 -5.46 1.43 22.00
CA ILE A 290 -4.11 1.98 21.93
C ILE A 290 -3.13 0.85 21.62
N GLN A 291 -1.95 1.24 21.14
CA GLN A 291 -0.84 0.34 20.87
C GLN A 291 0.49 1.00 21.19
N ILE A 292 1.51 0.20 21.47
CA ILE A 292 2.89 0.69 21.48
C ILE A 292 3.33 0.90 20.04
N PHE A 293 4.02 2.00 19.77
CA PHE A 293 4.56 2.33 18.46
C PHE A 293 5.29 1.12 17.86
N PRO A 294 4.85 0.58 16.71
CA PRO A 294 5.25 -0.76 16.27
C PRO A 294 6.76 -1.02 16.18
N PRO A 295 7.60 -0.09 15.68
CA PRO A 295 9.05 -0.28 15.66
C PRO A 295 9.65 -0.48 17.06
N ALA A 296 9.15 0.24 18.07
CA ALA A 296 9.60 0.10 19.45
C ALA A 296 9.04 -1.20 20.07
N ALA A 297 7.77 -1.53 19.81
CA ALA A 297 7.13 -2.74 20.30
C ALA A 297 7.89 -4.01 19.88
N ARG A 298 8.26 -4.10 18.59
CA ARG A 298 9.04 -5.22 18.03
C ARG A 298 10.35 -5.46 18.78
N LEU A 299 11.07 -4.38 19.11
CA LEU A 299 12.36 -4.48 19.82
C LEU A 299 12.14 -4.86 21.29
N LEU A 300 11.17 -4.25 21.96
CA LEU A 300 10.86 -4.54 23.36
C LEU A 300 10.35 -5.98 23.55
N ALA A 301 9.63 -6.52 22.57
CA ALA A 301 9.13 -7.89 22.60
C ALA A 301 10.26 -8.92 22.74
N SER A 302 11.46 -8.63 22.23
CA SER A 302 12.64 -9.50 22.37
C SER A 302 13.14 -9.67 23.82
N LEU A 303 12.73 -8.78 24.74
CA LEU A 303 13.10 -8.84 26.16
C LEU A 303 12.13 -9.69 26.99
N ALA A 304 11.09 -10.24 26.38
CA ALA A 304 10.02 -10.88 27.09
C ALA A 304 10.42 -12.24 27.68
N ASP A 305 10.09 -12.44 28.96
CA ASP A 305 10.19 -13.75 29.59
C ASP A 305 9.05 -14.65 29.08
N LYS A 306 9.40 -15.83 28.56
CA LYS A 306 8.43 -16.76 27.95
C LYS A 306 7.32 -17.16 28.93
N THR A 307 7.67 -17.41 30.19
CA THR A 307 6.70 -17.88 31.20
C THR A 307 5.70 -16.79 31.54
N LYS A 308 6.18 -15.56 31.77
CA LYS A 308 5.31 -14.39 31.97
C LYS A 308 4.42 -14.14 30.75
N MET A 309 4.96 -14.27 29.53
CA MET A 309 4.19 -14.06 28.31
C MET A 309 3.07 -15.06 28.10
N LEU A 310 3.29 -16.35 28.39
CA LEU A 310 2.21 -17.34 28.34
C LEU A 310 1.04 -16.95 29.24
N SER A 311 1.32 -16.44 30.45
CA SER A 311 0.27 -15.96 31.36
C SER A 311 -0.43 -14.70 30.84
N ALA A 312 0.33 -13.75 30.27
CA ALA A 312 -0.20 -12.53 29.68
C ALA A 312 -1.14 -12.81 28.50
N HIS A 313 -0.76 -13.72 27.60
CA HIS A 313 -1.59 -14.15 26.48
C HIS A 313 -2.88 -14.83 26.94
N LYS A 314 -2.85 -15.62 28.04
CA LYS A 314 -4.08 -16.20 28.63
C LYS A 314 -5.03 -15.12 29.15
N ILE A 315 -4.52 -14.12 29.85
CA ILE A 315 -5.31 -12.98 30.35
C ILE A 315 -5.90 -12.20 29.17
N ALA A 316 -5.08 -11.85 28.18
CA ALA A 316 -5.52 -11.13 26.99
C ALA A 316 -6.57 -11.90 26.18
N CYS A 317 -6.39 -13.22 26.03
CA CYS A 317 -7.37 -14.09 25.38
C CYS A 317 -8.73 -14.01 26.09
N GLN A 318 -8.77 -14.17 27.41
CA GLN A 318 -10.02 -14.09 28.19
C GLN A 318 -10.67 -12.71 28.09
N TYR A 319 -9.84 -11.67 28.10
CA TYR A 319 -10.30 -10.30 27.92
C TYR A 319 -11.00 -10.10 26.57
N PHE A 320 -10.36 -10.49 25.48
CA PHE A 320 -10.92 -10.34 24.14
C PHE A 320 -12.17 -11.19 23.90
N ILE A 321 -12.26 -12.39 24.50
CA ILE A 321 -13.50 -13.19 24.50
C ILE A 321 -14.64 -12.41 25.15
N LYS A 322 -14.40 -11.83 26.34
CA LYS A 322 -15.40 -11.06 27.07
C LYS A 322 -15.81 -9.78 26.33
N TYR A 323 -14.86 -9.14 25.65
CA TYR A 323 -15.10 -7.95 24.86
C TYR A 323 -15.85 -8.24 23.55
N GLY A 324 -15.72 -9.46 23.00
CA GLY A 324 -16.32 -9.87 21.73
C GLY A 324 -15.37 -9.80 20.52
N GLU A 325 -14.08 -9.55 20.73
CA GLU A 325 -13.06 -9.50 19.66
C GLU A 325 -12.44 -10.88 19.42
N ILE A 326 -13.21 -11.77 18.80
CA ILE A 326 -12.84 -13.19 18.58
C ILE A 326 -11.49 -13.33 17.88
N ARG A 327 -11.19 -12.49 16.89
CA ARG A 327 -9.94 -12.57 16.11
C ARG A 327 -8.70 -12.32 16.96
N LEU A 328 -8.77 -11.30 17.83
CA LEU A 328 -7.70 -11.01 18.77
C LEU A 328 -7.61 -12.14 19.80
N ALA A 329 -8.74 -12.67 20.27
CA ALA A 329 -8.76 -13.81 21.18
C ALA A 329 -8.07 -15.06 20.61
N ILE A 330 -8.31 -15.41 19.33
CA ILE A 330 -7.65 -16.54 18.67
C ILE A 330 -6.14 -16.35 18.63
N GLU A 331 -5.67 -15.17 18.22
CA GLU A 331 -4.24 -14.83 18.19
C GLU A 331 -3.61 -15.05 19.56
N GLN A 332 -4.27 -14.54 20.62
CA GLN A 332 -3.79 -14.72 21.99
C GLN A 332 -3.86 -16.18 22.46
N ALA A 333 -4.87 -16.97 22.06
CA ALA A 333 -4.97 -18.38 22.44
C ALA A 333 -3.84 -19.24 21.83
N VAL A 334 -3.49 -18.98 20.57
CA VAL A 334 -2.36 -19.64 19.91
C VAL A 334 -1.04 -19.28 20.60
N LEU A 335 -0.82 -17.99 20.89
CA LEU A 335 0.37 -17.52 21.61
C LEU A 335 0.42 -17.97 23.09
N ALA A 336 -0.73 -18.28 23.69
CA ALA A 336 -0.85 -18.82 25.05
C ALA A 336 -0.57 -20.32 25.16
N ASP A 337 -0.30 -21.00 24.03
CA ASP A 337 -0.15 -22.45 23.93
C ASP A 337 -1.39 -23.19 24.48
N THR A 338 -2.58 -22.73 24.10
CA THR A 338 -3.87 -23.34 24.47
C THR A 338 -4.64 -23.81 23.22
N PRO A 339 -4.15 -24.87 22.54
CA PRO A 339 -4.65 -25.25 21.23
C PRO A 339 -6.15 -25.57 21.24
N GLU A 340 -6.68 -26.24 22.27
CA GLU A 340 -8.10 -26.58 22.36
C GLU A 340 -9.00 -25.34 22.45
N LEU A 341 -8.54 -24.27 23.12
CA LEU A 341 -9.28 -23.02 23.18
C LEU A 341 -9.22 -22.29 21.83
N ALA A 342 -8.04 -22.26 21.20
CA ALA A 342 -7.89 -21.70 19.86
C ALA A 342 -8.82 -22.40 18.85
N GLY A 343 -8.87 -23.74 18.86
CA GLY A 343 -9.77 -24.54 18.02
C GLY A 343 -11.24 -24.19 18.23
N ARG A 344 -11.71 -24.11 19.48
CA ARG A 344 -13.09 -23.71 19.81
C ARG A 344 -13.43 -22.30 19.33
N LEU A 345 -12.49 -21.36 19.45
CA LEU A 345 -12.70 -19.99 18.98
C LEU A 345 -12.72 -19.90 17.45
N LEU A 346 -11.89 -20.70 16.78
CA LEU A 346 -11.86 -20.80 15.32
C LEU A 346 -13.17 -21.36 14.74
N GLU A 347 -13.83 -22.29 15.43
CA GLU A 347 -15.15 -22.80 15.01
C GLU A 347 -16.22 -21.72 14.91
N ASN A 348 -16.08 -20.66 15.72
CA ASN A 348 -17.01 -19.53 15.73
C ASN A 348 -16.73 -18.50 14.62
N LEU A 349 -15.60 -18.60 13.90
CA LEU A 349 -15.35 -17.73 12.75
C LEU A 349 -16.28 -18.12 11.60
N SER A 350 -16.78 -17.13 10.86
CA SER A 350 -17.55 -17.39 9.62
C SER A 350 -16.66 -17.28 8.37
N GLU A 351 -17.06 -17.89 7.27
CA GLU A 351 -16.38 -17.78 5.97
C GLU A 351 -16.33 -16.33 5.49
N ALA A 352 -17.34 -15.53 5.85
CA ALA A 352 -17.39 -14.10 5.55
C ALA A 352 -16.20 -13.35 6.16
N GLU A 353 -15.72 -13.80 7.31
CA GLU A 353 -14.60 -13.19 8.01
C GLU A 353 -13.26 -13.41 7.31
N LEU A 354 -13.14 -14.49 6.54
CA LEU A 354 -11.94 -14.82 5.75
C LEU A 354 -11.73 -13.86 4.57
N LEU A 355 -12.77 -13.12 4.18
CA LEU A 355 -12.70 -12.08 3.15
C LEU A 355 -12.11 -10.74 3.66
N ASN A 356 -11.80 -10.64 4.95
CA ASN A 356 -11.17 -9.45 5.55
C ASN A 356 -9.64 -9.49 5.45
N GLU A 357 -9.01 -8.35 5.79
CA GLU A 357 -7.55 -8.15 5.71
C GLU A 357 -6.76 -9.30 6.32
N GLN A 358 -5.93 -9.96 5.50
CA GLN A 358 -5.07 -11.09 5.86
C GLN A 358 -5.78 -12.24 6.60
N ALA A 359 -7.11 -12.28 6.65
CA ALA A 359 -7.83 -13.18 7.55
C ALA A 359 -7.63 -14.65 7.17
N ALA A 360 -7.77 -14.97 5.88
CA ALA A 360 -7.47 -16.31 5.36
C ALA A 360 -6.02 -16.73 5.67
N THR A 361 -5.06 -15.83 5.42
CA THR A 361 -3.63 -16.08 5.69
C THR A 361 -3.36 -16.35 7.17
N ARG A 362 -3.94 -15.56 8.07
CA ARG A 362 -3.80 -15.75 9.52
C ARG A 362 -4.43 -17.05 9.98
N VAL A 363 -5.62 -17.39 9.49
CA VAL A 363 -6.28 -18.67 9.81
C VAL A 363 -5.41 -19.84 9.35
N LEU A 364 -4.85 -19.79 8.15
CA LEU A 364 -3.90 -20.81 7.68
C LEU A 364 -2.61 -20.85 8.50
N ALA A 365 -2.08 -19.69 8.95
CA ALA A 365 -0.93 -19.65 9.84
C ALA A 365 -1.21 -20.26 11.22
N TYR A 366 -2.43 -20.10 11.76
CA TYR A 366 -2.85 -20.77 12.98
C TYR A 366 -2.96 -22.28 12.77
N ARG A 367 -3.42 -22.73 11.59
CA ARG A 367 -3.43 -24.16 11.23
C ARG A 367 -2.03 -24.76 11.36
N ASP A 368 -1.02 -24.08 10.83
CA ASP A 368 0.36 -24.59 10.84
C ASP A 368 0.95 -24.69 12.27
N GLN A 369 0.31 -24.08 13.27
CA GLN A 369 0.73 -24.09 14.68
C GLN A 369 -0.10 -25.04 15.57
N LEU A 370 -1.24 -25.53 15.09
CA LEU A 370 -2.15 -26.38 15.86
C LEU A 370 -1.97 -27.87 15.51
N PRO A 371 -2.18 -28.80 16.46
CA PRO A 371 -2.11 -30.24 16.19
C PRO A 371 -3.14 -30.69 15.15
N ASN A 372 -2.74 -31.57 14.22
CA ASN A 372 -3.62 -32.07 13.16
C ASN A 372 -4.86 -32.79 13.71
N GLU A 373 -4.73 -33.48 14.85
CA GLU A 373 -5.84 -34.17 15.50
C GLU A 373 -6.97 -33.21 15.90
N LEU A 374 -6.62 -32.00 16.34
CA LEU A 374 -7.59 -30.96 16.68
C LEU A 374 -8.17 -30.31 15.42
N LEU A 375 -7.34 -30.09 14.40
CA LEU A 375 -7.77 -29.46 13.15
C LEU A 375 -8.79 -30.32 12.37
N GLU A 376 -8.76 -31.63 12.58
CA GLU A 376 -9.67 -32.60 11.98
C GLU A 376 -10.73 -33.11 12.98
N SER A 377 -10.88 -32.49 14.15
CA SER A 377 -11.80 -32.95 15.20
C SER A 377 -13.26 -32.58 14.92
N THR A 378 -13.53 -31.58 14.09
CA THR A 378 -14.90 -31.16 13.74
C THR A 378 -15.05 -30.84 12.25
N PRO A 379 -16.24 -31.07 11.64
CA PRO A 379 -16.51 -30.69 10.26
C PRO A 379 -16.32 -29.19 10.01
N ARG A 380 -16.68 -28.36 10.99
CA ARG A 380 -16.62 -26.89 10.91
C ARG A 380 -15.21 -26.38 10.62
N LEU A 381 -14.21 -26.88 11.36
CA LEU A 381 -12.79 -26.51 11.16
C LEU A 381 -12.30 -26.99 9.80
N ILE A 382 -12.62 -28.22 9.42
CA ILE A 382 -12.23 -28.77 8.11
C ILE A 382 -12.78 -27.90 6.97
N ILE A 383 -14.06 -27.51 7.03
CA ILE A 383 -14.70 -26.62 6.05
C ILE A 383 -14.00 -25.25 6.04
N LEU A 384 -13.75 -24.65 7.20
CA LEU A 384 -13.10 -23.33 7.32
C LEU A 384 -11.72 -23.32 6.64
N TYR A 385 -10.87 -24.29 6.98
CA TYR A 385 -9.52 -24.38 6.41
C TYR A 385 -9.52 -24.75 4.93
N SER A 386 -10.42 -25.64 4.52
CA SER A 386 -10.56 -26.02 3.11
C SER A 386 -11.01 -24.82 2.26
N TYR A 387 -11.96 -24.02 2.77
CA TYR A 387 -12.40 -22.80 2.12
C TYR A 387 -11.27 -21.76 2.07
N ALA A 388 -10.53 -21.55 3.17
CA ALA A 388 -9.37 -20.66 3.21
C ALA A 388 -8.29 -21.04 2.17
N TYR A 389 -7.98 -22.33 2.03
CA TYR A 389 -7.07 -22.81 0.98
C TYR A 389 -7.65 -22.61 -0.43
N ALA A 390 -8.95 -22.84 -0.62
CA ALA A 390 -9.59 -22.70 -1.92
C ALA A 390 -9.59 -21.25 -2.41
N ILE A 391 -9.99 -20.28 -1.57
CA ILE A 391 -9.95 -18.85 -1.92
C ILE A 391 -8.51 -18.32 -2.03
N GLY A 392 -7.57 -18.93 -1.31
CA GLY A 392 -6.13 -18.68 -1.44
C GLY A 392 -5.49 -19.32 -2.68
N SER A 393 -6.27 -19.90 -3.59
CA SER A 393 -5.79 -20.55 -4.83
C SER A 393 -4.77 -21.68 -4.59
N ARG A 394 -4.96 -22.45 -3.51
CA ARG A 394 -4.17 -23.64 -3.13
C ARG A 394 -5.04 -24.92 -3.21
N PRO A 395 -5.51 -25.30 -4.40
CA PRO A 395 -6.57 -26.30 -4.56
C PRO A 395 -6.17 -27.70 -4.08
N GLN A 396 -4.90 -28.11 -4.22
CA GLN A 396 -4.44 -29.42 -3.72
C GLN A 396 -4.54 -29.51 -2.19
N LYS A 397 -4.19 -28.42 -1.48
CA LYS A 397 -4.31 -28.36 -0.01
C LYS A 397 -5.77 -28.31 0.43
N ALA A 398 -6.62 -27.59 -0.30
CA ALA A 398 -8.06 -27.55 -0.05
C ALA A 398 -8.68 -28.96 -0.16
N MET A 399 -8.39 -29.69 -1.26
CA MET A 399 -8.91 -31.05 -1.45
C MET A 399 -8.40 -32.02 -0.38
N LYS A 400 -7.11 -31.96 -0.03
CA LYS A 400 -6.55 -32.79 1.04
C LYS A 400 -7.22 -32.55 2.40
N CYS A 401 -7.58 -31.29 2.72
CA CYS A 401 -8.33 -31.00 3.94
C CYS A 401 -9.75 -31.58 3.86
N LEU A 402 -10.43 -31.43 2.73
CA LEU A 402 -11.79 -31.95 2.53
C LEU A 402 -11.91 -33.46 2.70
N GLU A 403 -10.86 -34.24 2.41
CA GLU A 403 -10.85 -35.71 2.61
C GLU A 403 -11.18 -36.09 4.06
N ALA A 404 -10.82 -35.27 5.04
CA ALA A 404 -11.10 -35.52 6.45
C ALA A 404 -12.61 -35.48 6.79
N LEU A 405 -13.45 -34.83 5.95
CA LEU A 405 -14.91 -34.82 6.16
C LEU A 405 -15.53 -36.23 6.09
N ALA A 406 -14.88 -37.17 5.40
CA ALA A 406 -15.35 -38.55 5.31
C ALA A 406 -15.50 -39.22 6.69
N LYS A 407 -14.73 -38.79 7.70
CA LYS A 407 -14.79 -39.29 9.09
C LYS A 407 -16.14 -38.97 9.77
N PHE A 408 -16.86 -37.98 9.27
CA PHE A 408 -18.12 -37.48 9.85
C PHE A 408 -19.35 -37.94 9.04
N LEU A 409 -19.16 -38.85 8.09
CA LEU A 409 -20.22 -39.41 7.28
C LEU A 409 -20.41 -40.91 7.60
N PRO A 410 -21.66 -41.40 7.73
CA PRO A 410 -22.91 -40.63 7.67
C PRO A 410 -23.07 -39.69 8.87
N ALA A 411 -23.70 -38.54 8.66
CA ALA A 411 -23.90 -37.55 9.73
C ALA A 411 -25.09 -37.94 10.63
N PRO A 412 -25.16 -37.44 11.88
CA PRO A 412 -26.24 -37.76 12.82
C PRO A 412 -27.65 -37.40 12.35
N SER A 413 -27.78 -36.41 11.47
CA SER A 413 -29.06 -35.99 10.90
C SER A 413 -28.98 -35.78 9.40
N GLU A 414 -30.11 -35.94 8.71
CA GLU A 414 -30.19 -35.71 7.26
C GLU A 414 -29.82 -34.26 6.90
N GLY A 415 -30.24 -33.28 7.70
CA GLY A 415 -29.92 -31.86 7.49
C GLY A 415 -28.42 -31.59 7.59
N GLU A 416 -27.77 -32.13 8.61
CA GLU A 416 -26.31 -32.01 8.78
C GLU A 416 -25.55 -32.74 7.67
N GLN A 417 -26.03 -33.91 7.26
CA GLN A 417 -25.44 -34.64 6.13
C GLN A 417 -25.51 -33.82 4.83
N ARG A 418 -26.69 -33.26 4.51
CA ARG A 418 -26.86 -32.39 3.33
C ARG A 418 -25.97 -31.16 3.42
N TYR A 419 -25.86 -30.53 4.60
CA TYR A 419 -24.99 -29.38 4.80
C TYR A 419 -23.52 -29.70 4.52
N ILE A 420 -22.97 -30.73 5.17
CA ILE A 420 -21.57 -31.15 4.98
C ILE A 420 -21.27 -31.46 3.51
N ILE A 421 -22.17 -32.18 2.83
CA ILE A 421 -22.03 -32.51 1.41
C ILE A 421 -22.06 -31.25 0.54
N SER A 422 -22.98 -30.32 0.81
CA SER A 422 -23.08 -29.07 0.04
C SER A 422 -21.86 -28.16 0.22
N CYS A 423 -21.28 -28.10 1.43
CA CYS A 423 -20.02 -27.41 1.69
C CYS A 423 -18.86 -28.06 0.94
N TRP A 424 -18.78 -29.40 0.98
CA TRP A 424 -17.79 -30.17 0.23
C TRP A 424 -17.90 -29.90 -1.28
N GLN A 425 -19.10 -29.93 -1.86
CA GLN A 425 -19.35 -29.61 -3.26
C GLN A 425 -18.91 -28.18 -3.57
N GLY A 426 -19.33 -27.18 -2.78
CA GLY A 426 -19.02 -25.78 -3.04
C GLY A 426 -17.50 -25.51 -3.06
N ILE A 427 -16.78 -26.02 -2.06
CA ILE A 427 -15.32 -25.85 -1.97
C ILE A 427 -14.60 -26.65 -3.07
N THR A 428 -15.06 -27.86 -3.38
CA THR A 428 -14.55 -28.65 -4.50
C THR A 428 -14.73 -27.90 -5.83
N GLY A 429 -15.87 -27.24 -6.02
CA GLY A 429 -16.13 -26.43 -7.20
C GLY A 429 -15.15 -25.26 -7.37
N ILE A 430 -14.87 -24.53 -6.28
CA ILE A 430 -13.89 -23.44 -6.26
C ILE A 430 -12.47 -23.97 -6.51
N ALA A 431 -12.07 -25.06 -5.85
CA ALA A 431 -10.75 -25.66 -6.03
C ALA A 431 -10.56 -26.22 -7.46
N ALA A 432 -11.60 -26.85 -8.02
CA ALA A 432 -11.58 -27.34 -9.39
C ALA A 432 -11.40 -26.20 -10.41
N HIS A 433 -12.01 -25.04 -10.16
CA HIS A 433 -11.83 -23.86 -11.01
C HIS A 433 -10.39 -23.35 -10.96
N ALA A 434 -9.79 -23.29 -9.77
CA ALA A 434 -8.39 -22.91 -9.62
C ALA A 434 -7.43 -23.88 -10.35
N ASN A 435 -7.79 -25.16 -10.44
CA ASN A 435 -7.09 -26.20 -11.21
C ASN A 435 -7.41 -26.19 -12.72
N GLY A 436 -8.23 -25.25 -13.21
CA GLY A 436 -8.62 -25.18 -14.63
C GLY A 436 -9.67 -26.20 -15.07
N ASN A 437 -10.22 -27.02 -14.17
CA ASN A 437 -11.25 -28.02 -14.51
C ASN A 437 -12.65 -27.40 -14.51
N ALA A 438 -13.01 -26.77 -15.62
CA ALA A 438 -14.27 -26.03 -15.77
C ALA A 438 -15.52 -26.92 -15.59
N GLN A 439 -15.48 -28.17 -16.07
CA GLN A 439 -16.62 -29.07 -15.99
C GLN A 439 -16.91 -29.48 -14.54
N LEU A 440 -15.89 -29.95 -13.82
CA LEU A 440 -16.02 -30.33 -12.41
C LEU A 440 -16.41 -29.13 -11.55
N ALA A 441 -15.80 -27.97 -11.80
CA ALA A 441 -16.12 -26.73 -11.12
C ALA A 441 -17.59 -26.34 -11.31
N GLY A 442 -18.06 -26.32 -12.57
CA GLY A 442 -19.42 -25.91 -12.88
C GLY A 442 -20.47 -26.85 -12.30
N LEU A 443 -20.23 -28.16 -12.32
CA LEU A 443 -21.13 -29.16 -11.75
C LEU A 443 -21.27 -28.96 -10.24
N ASN A 444 -20.15 -29.02 -9.52
CA ASN A 444 -20.14 -28.94 -8.06
C ASN A 444 -20.67 -27.59 -7.54
N CYS A 445 -20.33 -26.47 -8.19
CA CYS A 445 -20.86 -25.17 -7.79
C CYS A 445 -22.38 -25.09 -7.95
N ARG A 446 -22.97 -25.68 -9.00
CA ARG A 446 -24.43 -25.68 -9.19
C ARG A 446 -25.14 -26.54 -8.16
N GLU A 447 -24.67 -27.78 -7.96
CA GLU A 447 -25.26 -28.69 -6.97
C GLU A 447 -25.16 -28.13 -5.55
N ALA A 448 -24.03 -27.50 -5.20
CA ALA A 448 -23.89 -26.81 -3.91
C ALA A 448 -24.93 -25.69 -3.75
N LEU A 449 -25.16 -24.88 -4.79
CA LEU A 449 -26.12 -23.77 -4.75
C LEU A 449 -27.58 -24.23 -4.62
N GLU A 450 -27.91 -25.47 -4.96
CA GLU A 450 -29.25 -26.04 -4.77
C GLU A 450 -29.54 -26.37 -3.30
N SER A 451 -28.51 -26.66 -2.51
CA SER A 451 -28.65 -27.19 -1.14
C SER A 451 -28.11 -26.26 -0.04
N LEU A 452 -27.20 -25.33 -0.36
CA LEU A 452 -26.62 -24.42 0.61
C LEU A 452 -27.68 -23.44 1.17
N PRO A 453 -27.78 -23.27 2.49
CA PRO A 453 -28.69 -22.30 3.08
C PRO A 453 -28.18 -20.86 2.87
N ASN A 454 -29.09 -19.89 2.94
CA ASN A 454 -28.77 -18.47 2.75
C ASN A 454 -27.77 -17.91 3.79
N SER A 455 -27.64 -18.55 4.95
CA SER A 455 -26.63 -18.22 5.97
C SER A 455 -25.21 -18.37 5.44
N ASP A 456 -24.97 -19.32 4.53
CA ASP A 456 -23.67 -19.63 3.94
C ASP A 456 -23.45 -18.84 2.64
N TRP A 457 -23.93 -17.60 2.62
CA TRP A 457 -23.77 -16.69 1.49
C TRP A 457 -22.32 -16.52 1.02
N PRO A 458 -21.24 -16.59 1.84
CA PRO A 458 -19.87 -16.43 1.33
C PRO A 458 -19.47 -17.57 0.39
N LEU A 459 -19.85 -18.80 0.73
CA LEU A 459 -19.61 -19.95 -0.12
C LEU A 459 -20.47 -19.90 -1.38
N GLN A 460 -21.75 -19.53 -1.26
CA GLN A 460 -22.62 -19.31 -2.41
C GLN A 460 -22.06 -18.24 -3.36
N LEU A 461 -21.54 -17.13 -2.81
CA LEU A 461 -20.94 -16.04 -3.59
C LEU A 461 -19.68 -16.52 -4.31
N GLY A 462 -18.85 -17.35 -3.66
CA GLY A 462 -17.71 -18.02 -4.27
C GLY A 462 -18.12 -18.91 -5.44
N CYS A 463 -19.12 -19.78 -5.26
CA CYS A 463 -19.66 -20.64 -6.32
C CYS A 463 -20.20 -19.82 -7.50
N ARG A 464 -20.96 -18.75 -7.22
CA ARG A 464 -21.49 -17.86 -8.28
C ARG A 464 -20.37 -17.13 -9.01
N ALA A 465 -19.34 -16.66 -8.32
CA ALA A 465 -18.18 -16.03 -8.94
C ALA A 465 -17.43 -16.99 -9.88
N VAL A 466 -17.30 -18.26 -9.53
CA VAL A 466 -16.75 -19.30 -10.42
C VAL A 466 -17.60 -19.45 -11.69
N LEU A 467 -18.93 -19.59 -11.54
CA LEU A 467 -19.84 -19.75 -12.67
C LEU A 467 -19.83 -18.52 -13.60
N ILE A 468 -19.86 -17.31 -13.04
CA ILE A 468 -19.79 -16.06 -13.80
C ILE A 468 -18.48 -15.97 -14.60
N GLN A 469 -17.33 -16.29 -13.99
CA GLN A 469 -16.04 -16.29 -14.68
C GLN A 469 -16.03 -17.27 -15.86
N GLN A 470 -16.58 -18.47 -15.69
CA GLN A 470 -16.70 -19.43 -16.80
C GLN A 470 -17.60 -18.92 -17.93
N LEU A 471 -18.71 -18.26 -17.60
CA LEU A 471 -19.61 -17.68 -18.60
C LEU A 471 -18.93 -16.56 -19.38
N LEU A 472 -18.22 -15.66 -18.69
CA LEU A 472 -17.48 -14.56 -19.32
C LEU A 472 -16.37 -15.09 -20.23
N PHE A 473 -15.55 -16.04 -19.75
CA PHE A 473 -14.47 -16.65 -20.53
C PHE A 473 -14.98 -17.37 -21.79
N ARG A 474 -16.17 -17.99 -21.71
CA ARG A 474 -16.82 -18.69 -22.86
C ARG A 474 -17.71 -17.78 -23.71
N GLY A 475 -17.71 -16.47 -23.46
CA GLY A 475 -18.52 -15.52 -24.25
C GLY A 475 -20.03 -15.61 -24.06
N LYS A 476 -20.52 -16.26 -22.99
CA LYS A 476 -21.95 -16.35 -22.66
C LYS A 476 -22.41 -15.11 -21.89
N LEU A 477 -22.23 -13.94 -22.49
CA LEU A 477 -22.35 -12.63 -21.81
C LEU A 477 -23.76 -12.35 -21.26
N ALA A 478 -24.81 -12.77 -21.96
CA ALA A 478 -26.20 -12.57 -21.50
C ALA A 478 -26.51 -13.37 -20.24
N GLN A 479 -26.07 -14.63 -20.16
CA GLN A 479 -26.24 -15.43 -18.96
C GLN A 479 -25.37 -14.89 -17.81
N ALA A 480 -24.15 -14.43 -18.11
CA ALA A 480 -23.28 -13.82 -17.10
C ALA A 480 -23.96 -12.60 -16.45
N GLU A 481 -24.65 -11.76 -17.22
CA GLU A 481 -25.37 -10.59 -16.71
C GLU A 481 -26.51 -10.96 -15.74
N ILE A 482 -27.26 -12.03 -16.04
CA ILE A 482 -28.31 -12.56 -15.17
C ILE A 482 -27.70 -13.07 -13.86
N ASP A 483 -26.62 -13.86 -13.95
CA ASP A 483 -25.97 -14.46 -12.79
C ASP A 483 -25.29 -13.41 -11.90
N ILE A 484 -24.68 -12.37 -12.51
CA ILE A 484 -24.13 -11.20 -11.81
C ILE A 484 -25.23 -10.49 -11.03
N SER A 485 -26.38 -10.22 -11.66
CA SER A 485 -27.51 -9.54 -11.02
C SER A 485 -28.02 -10.33 -9.82
N SER A 486 -28.16 -11.66 -9.97
CA SER A 486 -28.55 -12.55 -8.88
C SER A 486 -27.54 -12.56 -7.73
N ALA A 487 -26.24 -12.60 -8.04
CA ALA A 487 -25.17 -12.59 -7.04
C ALA A 487 -25.07 -11.24 -6.29
N LEU A 488 -25.30 -10.11 -6.96
CA LEU A 488 -25.37 -8.79 -6.34
C LEU A 488 -26.55 -8.70 -5.36
N THR A 489 -27.72 -9.24 -5.72
CA THR A 489 -28.87 -9.30 -4.79
C THR A 489 -28.55 -10.11 -3.54
N LEU A 490 -27.90 -11.28 -3.68
CA LEU A 490 -27.46 -12.07 -2.54
C LEU A 490 -26.49 -11.27 -1.64
N ALA A 491 -25.49 -10.63 -2.25
CA ALA A 491 -24.50 -9.82 -1.54
C ALA A 491 -25.14 -8.65 -0.77
N ARG A 492 -26.13 -7.97 -1.35
CA ARG A 492 -26.85 -6.87 -0.69
C ARG A 492 -27.71 -7.35 0.49
N ASN A 493 -28.34 -8.51 0.33
CA ASN A 493 -29.26 -9.02 1.34
C ASN A 493 -28.54 -9.64 2.54
N PHE A 494 -27.39 -10.28 2.33
CA PHE A 494 -26.73 -11.09 3.37
C PHE A 494 -25.26 -10.71 3.64
N GLY A 495 -24.57 -10.06 2.70
CA GLY A 495 -23.15 -9.73 2.81
C GLY A 495 -22.82 -8.46 3.60
N GLY A 496 -23.80 -7.57 3.75
CA GLY A 496 -23.58 -6.23 4.32
C GLY A 496 -22.93 -5.26 3.32
N THR A 497 -22.77 -4.01 3.74
CA THR A 497 -22.29 -2.91 2.86
C THR A 497 -20.86 -3.18 2.38
N GLY A 498 -20.64 -3.04 1.06
CA GLY A 498 -19.34 -3.21 0.41
C GLY A 498 -19.00 -4.65 -0.04
N ILE A 499 -19.80 -5.67 0.32
CA ILE A 499 -19.55 -7.04 -0.18
C ILE A 499 -19.93 -7.17 -1.65
N GLU A 500 -20.90 -6.39 -2.12
CA GLU A 500 -21.26 -6.34 -3.54
C GLU A 500 -20.05 -6.03 -4.44
N SER A 501 -19.07 -5.29 -3.92
CA SER A 501 -17.82 -4.99 -4.61
C SER A 501 -17.04 -6.24 -5.04
N TYR A 502 -17.24 -7.38 -4.37
CA TYR A 502 -16.68 -8.68 -4.75
C TYR A 502 -17.20 -9.17 -6.12
N ILE A 503 -18.46 -8.87 -6.44
CA ILE A 503 -19.10 -9.24 -7.71
C ILE A 503 -19.01 -8.11 -8.74
N VAL A 504 -18.96 -6.85 -8.30
CA VAL A 504 -18.84 -5.69 -9.21
C VAL A 504 -17.60 -5.80 -10.12
N ILE A 505 -16.53 -6.46 -9.69
CA ILE A 505 -15.36 -6.73 -10.54
C ILE A 505 -15.77 -7.45 -11.84
N TYR A 506 -16.67 -8.43 -11.76
CA TYR A 506 -17.15 -9.17 -12.93
C TYR A 506 -18.16 -8.37 -13.76
N GLN A 507 -18.94 -7.50 -13.10
CA GLN A 507 -19.81 -6.55 -13.80
C GLN A 507 -18.98 -5.55 -14.62
N ALA A 508 -17.89 -5.02 -14.05
CA ALA A 508 -16.96 -4.18 -14.77
C ALA A 508 -16.32 -4.93 -15.94
N LEU A 509 -15.89 -6.18 -15.75
CA LEU A 509 -15.33 -6.99 -16.83
C LEU A 509 -16.33 -7.24 -17.98
N LEU A 510 -17.61 -7.48 -17.66
CA LEU A 510 -18.69 -7.59 -18.66
C LEU A 510 -18.85 -6.29 -19.46
N LEU A 511 -18.88 -5.13 -18.78
CA LEU A 511 -18.97 -3.82 -19.42
C LEU A 511 -17.75 -3.55 -20.32
N GLU A 512 -16.55 -3.88 -19.85
CA GLU A 512 -15.32 -3.76 -20.62
C GLU A 512 -15.38 -4.59 -21.89
N THR A 513 -15.78 -5.86 -21.79
CA THR A 513 -15.92 -6.79 -22.93
C THR A 513 -16.87 -6.22 -24.00
N ARG A 514 -17.95 -5.57 -23.57
CA ARG A 514 -18.94 -4.90 -24.44
C ARG A 514 -18.46 -3.56 -25.03
N GLY A 515 -17.24 -3.11 -24.68
CA GLY A 515 -16.68 -1.84 -25.13
C GLY A 515 -17.15 -0.62 -24.32
N GLN A 516 -17.74 -0.81 -23.14
CA GLN A 516 -18.35 0.25 -22.32
C GLN A 516 -17.39 0.73 -21.20
N LEU A 517 -16.15 1.11 -21.55
CA LEU A 517 -15.09 1.43 -20.58
C LEU A 517 -15.45 2.59 -19.64
N LEU A 518 -16.19 3.59 -20.12
CA LEU A 518 -16.63 4.73 -19.30
C LEU A 518 -17.60 4.31 -18.20
N GLN A 519 -18.51 3.39 -18.50
CA GLN A 519 -19.44 2.86 -17.50
C GLN A 519 -18.70 1.96 -16.51
N ALA A 520 -17.77 1.13 -17.01
CA ALA A 520 -16.94 0.29 -16.16
C ALA A 520 -16.13 1.10 -15.14
N VAL A 521 -15.47 2.19 -15.58
CA VAL A 521 -14.68 3.01 -14.66
C VAL A 521 -15.54 3.78 -13.66
N TYR A 522 -16.69 4.31 -14.09
CA TYR A 522 -17.64 4.99 -13.19
C TYR A 522 -18.14 4.03 -12.10
N LEU A 523 -18.47 2.80 -12.49
CA LEU A 523 -18.90 1.76 -11.56
C LEU A 523 -17.81 1.43 -10.53
N ILE A 524 -16.56 1.23 -10.98
CA ILE A 524 -15.43 0.93 -10.11
C ILE A 524 -15.13 2.10 -9.14
N GLU A 525 -15.14 3.35 -9.63
CA GLU A 525 -14.88 4.53 -8.80
C GLU A 525 -15.96 4.75 -7.76
N GLY A 526 -17.23 4.55 -8.12
CA GLY A 526 -18.34 4.59 -7.16
C GLY A 526 -18.17 3.57 -6.03
N GLN A 527 -17.72 2.35 -6.36
CA GLN A 527 -17.47 1.32 -5.36
C GLN A 527 -16.24 1.59 -4.50
N LEU A 528 -15.15 2.12 -5.07
CA LEU A 528 -13.98 2.53 -4.29
C LEU A 528 -14.35 3.62 -3.28
N ASN A 529 -15.12 4.63 -3.70
CA ASN A 529 -15.61 5.68 -2.80
C ASN A 529 -16.50 5.11 -1.69
N LEU A 530 -17.36 4.13 -2.02
CA LEU A 530 -18.16 3.43 -1.01
C LEU A 530 -17.25 2.73 0.01
N LEU A 531 -16.28 1.94 -0.45
CA LEU A 531 -15.36 1.20 0.41
C LEU A 531 -14.52 2.14 1.30
N ASP A 532 -14.03 3.25 0.75
CA ASP A 532 -13.24 4.24 1.48
C ASP A 532 -14.08 4.97 2.55
N SER A 533 -15.42 4.97 2.42
CA SER A 533 -16.35 5.54 3.41
C SER A 533 -16.74 4.57 4.54
N LEU A 534 -16.40 3.27 4.42
CA LEU A 534 -16.77 2.27 5.41
C LEU A 534 -15.95 2.40 6.68
N ILE A 535 -16.61 2.21 7.83
CA ILE A 535 -15.95 2.10 9.15
C ILE A 535 -15.01 0.89 9.19
N ILE A 536 -15.43 -0.24 8.58
CA ILE A 536 -14.65 -1.46 8.50
C ILE A 536 -14.05 -1.55 7.10
N ALA A 537 -12.74 -1.31 7.01
CA ALA A 537 -12.00 -1.39 5.76
C ALA A 537 -12.07 -2.79 5.14
N ARG A 538 -12.12 -2.85 3.80
CA ARG A 538 -12.12 -4.08 3.01
C ARG A 538 -10.92 -4.09 2.03
N PRO A 539 -9.67 -4.17 2.54
CA PRO A 539 -8.48 -3.89 1.74
C PRO A 539 -8.24 -4.90 0.62
N VAL A 540 -8.62 -6.18 0.81
CA VAL A 540 -8.53 -7.21 -0.24
C VAL A 540 -9.39 -6.83 -1.44
N ILE A 541 -10.68 -6.56 -1.22
CA ILE A 541 -11.62 -6.21 -2.30
C ILE A 541 -11.23 -4.87 -2.94
N ARG A 542 -10.83 -3.88 -2.13
CA ARG A 542 -10.32 -2.60 -2.61
C ARG A 542 -9.12 -2.78 -3.54
N GLY A 543 -8.15 -3.61 -3.16
CA GLY A 543 -6.97 -3.94 -3.98
C GLY A 543 -7.34 -4.53 -5.34
N ARG A 544 -8.29 -5.47 -5.37
CA ARG A 544 -8.80 -6.07 -6.62
C ARG A 544 -9.48 -5.03 -7.54
N LEU A 545 -10.28 -4.12 -6.96
CA LEU A 545 -10.89 -3.02 -7.71
C LEU A 545 -9.85 -2.05 -8.27
N ILE A 546 -8.79 -1.76 -7.52
CA ILE A 546 -7.68 -0.91 -7.97
C ILE A 546 -6.97 -1.53 -9.17
N VAL A 547 -6.65 -2.83 -9.11
CA VAL A 547 -6.06 -3.55 -10.25
C VAL A 547 -6.97 -3.47 -11.48
N ARG A 548 -8.29 -3.67 -11.30
CA ARG A 548 -9.24 -3.55 -12.43
C ARG A 548 -9.30 -2.13 -12.98
N ARG A 549 -9.32 -1.12 -12.11
CA ARG A 549 -9.23 0.30 -12.50
C ARG A 549 -7.96 0.57 -13.29
N ALA A 550 -6.82 0.03 -12.85
CA ALA A 550 -5.54 0.18 -13.53
C ALA A 550 -5.59 -0.33 -14.97
N TYR A 551 -6.17 -1.52 -15.20
CA TYR A 551 -6.38 -2.03 -16.56
C TYR A 551 -7.32 -1.15 -17.40
N ILE A 552 -8.42 -0.65 -16.83
CA ILE A 552 -9.32 0.27 -17.56
C ILE A 552 -8.58 1.56 -17.93
N ARG A 553 -7.77 2.12 -17.02
CA ARG A 553 -6.95 3.32 -17.29
C ARG A 553 -5.87 3.05 -18.33
N LEU A 554 -5.25 1.88 -18.31
CA LEU A 554 -4.32 1.43 -19.36
C LEU A 554 -5.02 1.37 -20.72
N ASN A 555 -6.20 0.75 -20.79
CA ASN A 555 -7.02 0.64 -22.00
C ASN A 555 -7.44 2.03 -22.53
N GLN A 556 -7.67 3.00 -21.64
CA GLN A 556 -7.96 4.40 -21.98
C GLN A 556 -6.73 5.23 -22.39
N GLY A 557 -5.52 4.65 -22.35
CA GLY A 557 -4.27 5.34 -22.66
C GLY A 557 -3.75 6.27 -21.55
N GLN A 558 -4.27 6.16 -20.32
CA GLN A 558 -3.81 6.94 -19.17
C GLN A 558 -2.64 6.24 -18.46
N LEU A 559 -1.49 6.19 -19.14
CA LEU A 559 -0.37 5.29 -18.78
C LEU A 559 0.24 5.58 -17.40
N GLU A 560 0.45 6.85 -17.04
CA GLU A 560 1.03 7.23 -15.75
C GLU A 560 0.11 6.85 -14.58
N LEU A 561 -1.18 7.19 -14.69
CA LEU A 561 -2.17 6.81 -13.68
C LEU A 561 -2.30 5.28 -13.57
N ALA A 562 -2.28 4.57 -14.70
CA ALA A 562 -2.28 3.11 -14.69
C ALA A 562 -1.06 2.55 -13.96
N ARG A 563 0.13 3.15 -14.13
CA ARG A 563 1.36 2.74 -13.45
C ARG A 563 1.22 2.83 -11.93
N ASP A 564 0.76 3.97 -11.42
CA ASP A 564 0.57 4.18 -9.98
C ASP A 564 -0.45 3.20 -9.40
N LEU A 565 -1.57 2.99 -10.09
CA LEU A 565 -2.61 2.06 -9.66
C LEU A 565 -2.15 0.59 -9.70
N PHE A 566 -1.35 0.17 -10.69
CA PHE A 566 -0.79 -1.18 -10.72
C PHE A 566 0.19 -1.41 -9.56
N LEU A 567 1.00 -0.42 -9.22
CA LEU A 567 1.91 -0.48 -8.07
C LEU A 567 1.14 -0.58 -6.75
N GLU A 568 0.10 0.24 -6.58
CA GLU A 568 -0.80 0.15 -5.41
C GLU A 568 -1.49 -1.22 -5.32
N GLY A 569 -2.02 -1.72 -6.43
CA GLY A 569 -2.65 -3.03 -6.52
C GLY A 569 -1.70 -4.18 -6.17
N TYR A 570 -0.47 -4.13 -6.68
CA TYR A 570 0.59 -5.09 -6.33
C TYR A 570 0.92 -5.08 -4.84
N ARG A 571 1.17 -3.90 -4.27
CA ARG A 571 1.46 -3.74 -2.83
C ARG A 571 0.32 -4.24 -1.95
N SER A 572 -0.92 -3.93 -2.32
CA SER A 572 -2.10 -4.42 -1.60
C SER A 572 -2.21 -5.94 -1.67
N GLY A 573 -1.99 -6.54 -2.85
CA GLY A 573 -2.02 -7.99 -3.01
C GLY A 573 -0.92 -8.71 -2.23
N MET A 574 0.31 -8.18 -2.23
CA MET A 574 1.40 -8.70 -1.41
C MET A 574 1.07 -8.66 0.08
N HIS A 575 0.63 -7.51 0.57
CA HIS A 575 0.28 -7.31 1.98
C HIS A 575 -0.83 -8.26 2.44
N ASN A 576 -1.79 -8.54 1.57
CA ASN A 576 -2.93 -9.41 1.89
C ASN A 576 -2.73 -10.89 1.53
N ALA A 577 -1.60 -11.25 0.90
CA ALA A 577 -1.40 -12.53 0.23
C ALA A 577 -2.53 -12.91 -0.75
N ASP A 578 -3.10 -11.91 -1.42
CA ASP A 578 -4.11 -12.09 -2.45
C ASP A 578 -3.44 -12.30 -3.80
N ALA A 579 -3.59 -13.50 -4.37
CA ALA A 579 -2.92 -13.89 -5.61
C ALA A 579 -3.18 -12.89 -6.74
N ILE A 580 -4.36 -12.26 -6.81
CA ILE A 580 -4.74 -11.29 -7.86
C ILE A 580 -3.76 -10.11 -7.96
N GLY A 581 -3.03 -9.77 -6.89
CA GLY A 581 -2.05 -8.70 -6.95
C GLY A 581 -0.96 -8.89 -8.00
N PHE A 582 -0.74 -10.12 -8.52
CA PHE A 582 0.24 -10.37 -9.57
C PHE A 582 -0.09 -9.62 -10.86
N HIS A 583 -1.37 -9.34 -11.10
CA HIS A 583 -1.81 -8.51 -12.21
C HIS A 583 -1.25 -7.07 -12.15
N GLY A 584 -0.87 -6.59 -10.96
CA GLY A 584 -0.08 -5.36 -10.82
C GLY A 584 1.25 -5.45 -11.55
N LEU A 585 2.01 -6.53 -11.33
CA LEU A 585 3.28 -6.78 -12.03
C LEU A 585 3.07 -7.05 -13.52
N ILE A 586 2.00 -7.74 -13.92
CA ILE A 586 1.65 -7.92 -15.34
C ILE A 586 1.38 -6.56 -16.01
N GLY A 587 0.61 -5.68 -15.36
CA GLY A 587 0.36 -4.33 -15.87
C GLY A 587 1.63 -3.47 -15.96
N LEU A 588 2.52 -3.56 -14.97
CA LEU A 588 3.82 -2.90 -14.98
C LEU A 588 4.74 -3.45 -16.08
N SER A 589 4.69 -4.75 -16.37
CA SER A 589 5.38 -5.37 -17.51
C SER A 589 4.87 -4.81 -18.83
N THR A 590 3.54 -4.72 -19.01
CA THR A 590 2.94 -4.10 -20.21
C THR A 590 3.35 -2.63 -20.37
N LEU A 591 3.38 -1.85 -19.28
CA LEU A 591 3.84 -0.46 -19.33
C LEU A 591 5.32 -0.34 -19.66
N ALA A 592 6.18 -1.19 -19.10
CA ALA A 592 7.60 -1.24 -19.44
C ALA A 592 7.83 -1.62 -20.91
N LEU A 593 7.03 -2.56 -21.44
CA LEU A 593 7.00 -2.92 -22.85
C LEU A 593 6.59 -1.71 -23.72
N LEU A 594 5.59 -0.93 -23.29
CA LEU A 594 5.17 0.32 -23.93
C LEU A 594 6.26 1.40 -23.93
N ASP A 595 7.08 1.45 -22.88
CA ASP A 595 8.22 2.36 -22.78
C ASP A 595 9.45 1.87 -23.57
N GLY A 596 9.40 0.68 -24.17
CA GLY A 596 10.53 0.05 -24.89
C GLY A 596 11.60 -0.54 -23.97
N ASN A 597 11.30 -0.72 -22.68
CA ASN A 597 12.21 -1.28 -21.69
C ASN A 597 11.95 -2.77 -21.49
N TYR A 598 12.34 -3.59 -22.47
CA TYR A 598 12.07 -5.03 -22.50
C TYR A 598 12.68 -5.80 -21.32
N LEU A 599 13.89 -5.42 -20.89
CA LEU A 599 14.56 -6.04 -19.75
C LEU A 599 13.76 -5.82 -18.45
N GLN A 600 13.25 -4.60 -18.25
CA GLN A 600 12.43 -4.32 -17.08
C GLN A 600 11.08 -5.02 -17.16
N ALA A 601 10.48 -5.13 -18.35
CA ALA A 601 9.25 -5.87 -18.55
C ALA A 601 9.40 -7.35 -18.13
N ASP A 602 10.47 -8.01 -18.57
CA ASP A 602 10.74 -9.40 -18.19
C ASP A 602 11.05 -9.57 -16.69
N LYS A 603 11.77 -8.62 -16.08
CA LYS A 603 12.00 -8.62 -14.62
C LYS A 603 10.69 -8.65 -13.82
N TYR A 604 9.69 -7.86 -14.21
CA TYR A 604 8.38 -7.90 -13.55
C TYR A 604 7.68 -9.24 -13.71
N LEU A 605 7.83 -9.93 -14.86
CA LEU A 605 7.28 -11.27 -15.06
C LEU A 605 7.96 -12.31 -14.16
N VAL A 606 9.29 -12.25 -14.05
CA VAL A 606 10.06 -13.13 -13.16
C VAL A 606 9.70 -12.89 -11.69
N GLU A 607 9.53 -11.64 -11.29
CA GLU A 607 9.10 -11.27 -9.94
C GLU A 607 7.70 -11.80 -9.63
N ALA A 608 6.77 -11.72 -10.59
CA ALA A 608 5.42 -12.25 -10.44
C ALA A 608 5.44 -13.77 -10.28
N GLU A 609 6.19 -14.48 -11.13
CA GLU A 609 6.32 -15.94 -11.08
C GLU A 609 6.92 -16.39 -9.74
N LYS A 610 8.00 -15.74 -9.30
CA LYS A 610 8.64 -16.02 -8.02
C LYS A 610 7.69 -15.85 -6.84
N TRP A 611 6.99 -14.71 -6.77
CA TRP A 611 6.06 -14.43 -5.67
C TRP A 611 4.93 -15.46 -5.61
N LEU A 612 4.38 -15.86 -6.75
CA LEU A 612 3.29 -16.85 -6.81
C LEU A 612 3.77 -18.26 -6.45
N GLN A 613 4.99 -18.64 -6.83
CA GLN A 613 5.62 -19.90 -6.43
C GLN A 613 5.88 -19.96 -4.91
N GLU A 614 6.44 -18.88 -4.33
CA GLU A 614 6.63 -18.75 -2.89
C GLU A 614 5.29 -18.81 -2.12
N GLY A 615 4.23 -18.23 -2.71
CA GLY A 615 2.86 -18.30 -2.22
C GLY A 615 2.20 -19.68 -2.39
N GLN A 616 2.85 -20.63 -3.08
CA GLN A 616 2.33 -21.94 -3.45
C GLN A 616 0.99 -21.86 -4.20
N ILE A 617 0.84 -20.84 -5.04
CA ILE A 617 -0.35 -20.65 -5.88
C ILE A 617 -0.30 -21.62 -7.06
N ALA A 618 -1.45 -22.22 -7.42
CA ALA A 618 -1.53 -23.14 -8.54
C ALA A 618 -1.10 -22.47 -9.86
N GLU A 619 -0.22 -23.12 -10.63
CA GLU A 619 0.30 -22.60 -11.91
C GLU A 619 -0.81 -22.30 -12.93
N THR A 620 -1.90 -23.07 -12.89
CA THR A 620 -3.11 -22.87 -13.72
C THR A 620 -3.75 -21.50 -13.53
N ILE A 621 -3.45 -20.77 -12.45
CA ILE A 621 -3.94 -19.42 -12.19
C ILE A 621 -3.21 -18.36 -13.02
N TYR A 622 -1.90 -18.51 -13.24
CA TYR A 622 -1.06 -17.42 -13.73
C TYR A 622 -0.24 -17.77 -14.98
N ARG A 623 0.02 -19.05 -15.23
CA ARG A 623 1.01 -19.46 -16.23
C ARG A 623 0.73 -18.91 -17.62
N SER A 624 -0.50 -19.06 -18.13
CA SER A 624 -0.83 -18.55 -19.48
C SER A 624 -0.80 -17.02 -19.58
N VAL A 625 -1.02 -16.30 -18.47
CA VAL A 625 -0.94 -14.82 -18.46
C VAL A 625 0.51 -14.37 -18.53
N ILE A 626 1.40 -15.04 -17.80
CA ILE A 626 2.85 -14.80 -17.89
C ILE A 626 3.35 -15.17 -19.29
N ASP A 627 2.97 -16.32 -19.82
CA ASP A 627 3.36 -16.78 -21.16
C ASP A 627 2.90 -15.81 -22.25
N GLN A 628 1.66 -15.30 -22.19
CA GLN A 628 1.14 -14.31 -23.14
C GLN A 628 1.92 -12.99 -23.06
N SER A 629 2.22 -12.52 -21.85
CA SER A 629 3.00 -11.29 -21.64
C SER A 629 4.44 -11.45 -22.13
N ARG A 630 5.05 -12.62 -21.90
CA ARG A 630 6.39 -12.96 -22.39
C ARG A 630 6.41 -13.07 -23.90
N ALA A 631 5.38 -13.67 -24.51
CA ALA A 631 5.23 -13.71 -25.97
C ALA A 631 5.15 -12.29 -26.58
N ALA A 632 4.44 -11.36 -25.93
CA ALA A 632 4.41 -9.96 -26.39
C ALA A 632 5.81 -9.31 -26.39
N ILE A 633 6.63 -9.57 -25.36
CA ILE A 633 8.03 -9.10 -25.31
C ILE A 633 8.88 -9.76 -26.42
N LEU A 634 8.70 -11.06 -26.65
CA LEU A 634 9.43 -11.82 -27.67
C LEU A 634 9.08 -11.36 -29.10
N ILE A 635 7.81 -11.01 -29.35
CA ILE A 635 7.39 -10.41 -30.64
C ILE A 635 8.14 -9.10 -30.88
N GLU A 636 8.20 -8.22 -29.88
CA GLU A 636 8.88 -6.92 -30.00
C GLU A 636 10.40 -7.02 -30.14
N THR A 637 10.99 -8.08 -29.61
CA THR A 637 12.43 -8.35 -29.73
C THR A 637 12.79 -9.21 -30.95
N GLY A 638 11.79 -9.61 -31.76
CA GLY A 638 11.97 -10.36 -33.00
C GLY A 638 12.13 -11.87 -32.83
N ASN A 639 11.98 -12.42 -31.62
CA ASN A 639 12.04 -13.86 -31.36
C ASN A 639 10.66 -14.52 -31.61
N LEU A 640 10.24 -14.54 -32.87
CA LEU A 640 8.88 -14.93 -33.26
C LEU A 640 8.60 -16.42 -33.11
N VAL A 641 9.63 -17.27 -33.19
CA VAL A 641 9.48 -18.73 -33.09
C VAL A 641 9.09 -19.13 -31.66
N GLU A 642 9.82 -18.62 -30.68
CA GLU A 642 9.53 -18.87 -29.27
C GLU A 642 8.20 -18.24 -28.85
N ALA A 643 7.92 -17.01 -29.31
CA ALA A 643 6.63 -16.36 -29.07
C ALA A 643 5.46 -17.20 -29.60
N ARG A 644 5.57 -17.74 -30.83
CA ARG A 644 4.53 -18.59 -31.43
C ARG A 644 4.36 -19.89 -30.68
N SER A 645 5.44 -20.49 -30.17
CA SER A 645 5.38 -21.69 -29.35
C SER A 645 4.53 -21.44 -28.10
N LEU A 646 4.84 -20.38 -27.34
CA LEU A 646 4.11 -20.02 -26.12
C LEU A 646 2.61 -19.79 -26.40
N LEU A 647 2.28 -19.05 -27.46
CA LEU A 647 0.89 -18.76 -27.82
C LEU A 647 0.12 -20.02 -28.26
N ASN A 648 0.77 -20.91 -29.01
CA ASN A 648 0.16 -22.19 -29.39
C ASN A 648 -0.10 -23.08 -28.16
N ASP A 649 0.80 -23.09 -27.18
CA ASP A 649 0.62 -23.82 -25.93
C ASP A 649 -0.56 -23.26 -25.10
N ILE A 650 -0.79 -21.95 -25.16
CA ILE A 650 -1.99 -21.31 -24.58
C ILE A 650 -3.24 -21.78 -25.33
N SER A 651 -3.29 -21.66 -26.66
CA SER A 651 -4.45 -22.09 -27.45
C SER A 651 -4.74 -23.59 -27.27
N ALA A 652 -3.72 -24.44 -27.12
CA ALA A 652 -3.88 -25.86 -26.86
C ALA A 652 -4.48 -26.15 -25.47
N ARG A 653 -4.06 -25.42 -24.43
CA ARG A 653 -4.59 -25.57 -23.06
C ARG A 653 -6.05 -25.13 -22.93
N HIS A 654 -6.44 -24.09 -23.66
CA HIS A 654 -7.73 -23.42 -23.50
C HIS A 654 -8.74 -23.69 -24.64
N GLY A 655 -8.36 -24.45 -25.66
CA GLY A 655 -9.20 -24.73 -26.83
C GLY A 655 -10.50 -25.47 -26.50
N GLU A 656 -11.61 -25.05 -27.12
CA GLU A 656 -12.93 -25.67 -26.93
C GLU A 656 -13.01 -27.11 -27.50
N PRO A 657 -13.91 -27.98 -26.98
CA PRO A 657 -14.95 -27.72 -25.96
C PRO A 657 -14.52 -28.06 -24.53
N THR A 658 -13.38 -28.72 -24.34
CA THR A 658 -12.88 -29.23 -23.04
C THR A 658 -11.71 -28.42 -22.47
N GLY A 659 -11.34 -27.31 -23.12
CA GLY A 659 -10.25 -26.43 -22.70
C GLY A 659 -10.39 -25.95 -21.26
N MET A 660 -9.23 -25.79 -20.62
CA MET A 660 -9.15 -25.25 -19.27
C MET A 660 -9.72 -23.83 -19.25
N VAL A 661 -10.46 -23.48 -18.19
CA VAL A 661 -10.86 -22.09 -17.95
C VAL A 661 -9.91 -21.52 -16.91
N GLN A 662 -9.13 -20.53 -17.30
CA GLN A 662 -8.25 -19.84 -16.36
C GLN A 662 -9.06 -18.89 -15.48
N ALA A 663 -8.79 -18.92 -14.17
CA ALA A 663 -9.38 -17.99 -13.23
C ALA A 663 -8.71 -16.60 -13.31
N PHE A 664 -9.42 -15.55 -12.91
CA PHE A 664 -8.89 -14.18 -12.75
C PHE A 664 -8.34 -13.50 -14.03
N VAL A 665 -8.61 -14.04 -15.22
CA VAL A 665 -8.23 -13.40 -16.49
C VAL A 665 -9.31 -12.48 -17.04
N LYS A 666 -8.92 -11.61 -17.99
CA LYS A 666 -9.91 -10.86 -18.77
C LYS A 666 -10.73 -11.81 -19.65
N ALA A 667 -11.97 -11.43 -19.98
CA ALA A 667 -12.84 -12.26 -20.81
C ALA A 667 -12.30 -12.41 -22.24
N ASP A 668 -11.62 -11.40 -22.78
CA ASP A 668 -11.06 -11.36 -24.13
C ASP A 668 -9.66 -11.99 -24.25
N PHE A 669 -9.15 -12.63 -23.20
CA PHE A 669 -7.80 -13.20 -23.14
C PHE A 669 -7.43 -14.10 -24.34
N LEU A 670 -8.36 -14.95 -24.80
CA LEU A 670 -8.12 -15.81 -25.96
C LEU A 670 -8.13 -15.03 -27.28
N TYR A 671 -8.94 -13.97 -27.40
CA TYR A 671 -8.91 -13.10 -28.58
C TYR A 671 -7.59 -12.33 -28.65
N GLU A 672 -7.09 -11.80 -27.52
CA GLU A 672 -5.77 -11.14 -27.45
C GLU A 672 -4.65 -12.12 -27.86
N THR A 673 -4.70 -13.38 -27.40
CA THR A 673 -3.75 -14.44 -27.80
C THR A 673 -3.73 -14.65 -29.31
N GLU A 674 -4.91 -14.77 -29.92
CA GLU A 674 -5.05 -15.00 -31.35
C GLU A 674 -4.66 -13.77 -32.20
N CYS A 675 -4.86 -12.55 -31.68
CA CYS A 675 -4.34 -11.32 -32.28
C CYS A 675 -2.80 -11.28 -32.28
N LEU A 676 -2.15 -11.74 -31.22
CA LEU A 676 -0.68 -11.86 -31.18
C LEU A 676 -0.18 -12.90 -32.21
N ILE A 677 -0.88 -14.02 -32.40
CA ILE A 677 -0.53 -14.99 -33.46
C ILE A 677 -0.70 -14.37 -34.85
N ALA A 678 -1.80 -13.64 -35.10
CA ALA A 678 -2.00 -12.93 -36.36
C ALA A 678 -0.87 -11.91 -36.63
N ARG A 679 -0.39 -11.21 -35.60
CA ARG A 679 0.75 -10.29 -35.72
C ARG A 679 2.04 -11.02 -36.13
N ILE A 680 2.32 -12.19 -35.53
CA ILE A 680 3.45 -13.04 -35.93
C ILE A 680 3.32 -13.50 -37.39
N GLU A 681 2.11 -13.87 -37.81
CA GLU A 681 1.84 -14.29 -39.19
C GLU A 681 2.10 -13.13 -40.18
N LEU A 682 1.65 -11.92 -39.87
CA LEU A 682 1.92 -10.72 -40.67
C LEU A 682 3.42 -10.39 -40.76
N GLN A 683 4.14 -10.44 -39.63
CA GLN A 683 5.59 -10.18 -39.61
C GLN A 683 6.41 -11.22 -40.39
N ASN A 684 5.91 -12.46 -40.49
CA ASN A 684 6.52 -13.53 -41.30
C ASN A 684 6.05 -13.53 -42.77
N GLY A 685 5.20 -12.59 -43.19
CA GLY A 685 4.63 -12.55 -44.55
C GLY A 685 3.62 -13.66 -44.85
N GLN A 686 3.03 -14.27 -43.82
CA GLN A 686 2.03 -15.34 -43.92
C GLN A 686 0.60 -14.77 -44.09
N ASP A 687 0.45 -13.85 -45.06
CA ASP A 687 -0.73 -13.01 -45.25
C ASP A 687 -2.05 -13.77 -45.47
N GLU A 688 -1.99 -14.97 -46.06
CA GLU A 688 -3.17 -15.81 -46.26
C GLU A 688 -3.67 -16.40 -44.93
N GLN A 689 -2.74 -16.90 -44.10
CA GLN A 689 -3.04 -17.44 -42.78
C GLN A 689 -3.58 -16.35 -41.86
N ALA A 690 -2.90 -15.20 -41.82
CA ALA A 690 -3.34 -14.02 -41.06
C ALA A 690 -4.74 -13.58 -41.49
N GLY A 691 -5.03 -13.52 -42.79
CA GLY A 691 -6.34 -13.14 -43.31
C GLY A 691 -7.46 -14.12 -42.96
N LEU A 692 -7.19 -15.43 -42.96
CA LEU A 692 -8.16 -16.44 -42.50
C LEU A 692 -8.43 -16.31 -40.99
N ARG A 693 -7.38 -16.13 -40.19
CA ARG A 693 -7.49 -15.96 -38.73
C ARG A 693 -8.28 -14.71 -38.37
N LEU A 694 -7.91 -13.56 -38.92
CA LEU A 694 -8.55 -12.27 -38.62
C LEU A 694 -10.04 -12.25 -39.01
N ARG A 695 -10.43 -12.91 -40.12
CA ARG A 695 -11.85 -13.05 -40.48
C ARG A 695 -12.62 -13.86 -39.44
N ARG A 696 -12.10 -15.03 -39.04
CA ARG A 696 -12.72 -15.86 -38.00
C ARG A 696 -12.82 -15.13 -36.66
N LEU A 697 -11.77 -14.42 -36.26
CA LEU A 697 -11.76 -13.63 -35.03
C LEU A 697 -12.81 -12.54 -35.06
N TYR A 698 -12.90 -11.77 -36.15
CA TYR A 698 -13.88 -10.70 -36.30
C TYR A 698 -15.33 -11.23 -36.23
N GLU A 699 -15.63 -12.31 -36.96
CA GLU A 699 -16.94 -12.95 -36.96
C GLU A 699 -17.31 -13.48 -35.57
N ASN A 700 -16.38 -14.13 -34.88
CA ASN A 700 -16.60 -14.66 -33.54
C ASN A 700 -16.77 -13.54 -32.50
N ALA A 701 -15.91 -12.52 -32.52
CA ALA A 701 -16.00 -11.40 -31.59
C ALA A 701 -17.33 -10.66 -31.73
N THR A 702 -17.75 -10.40 -32.98
CA THR A 702 -19.05 -9.77 -33.27
C THR A 702 -20.21 -10.65 -32.80
N ARG A 703 -20.19 -11.95 -33.10
CA ARG A 703 -21.26 -12.90 -32.73
C ARG A 703 -21.44 -13.00 -31.22
N HIS A 704 -20.35 -12.99 -30.45
CA HIS A 704 -20.38 -13.16 -29.00
C HIS A 704 -20.36 -11.83 -28.21
N GLY A 705 -20.33 -10.68 -28.91
CA GLY A 705 -20.40 -9.36 -28.28
C GLY A 705 -19.10 -8.86 -27.63
N PHE A 706 -17.95 -9.34 -28.09
CA PHE A 706 -16.62 -8.88 -27.67
C PHE A 706 -16.22 -7.62 -28.44
N ASN A 707 -16.94 -6.53 -28.20
CA ASN A 707 -16.77 -5.31 -28.99
C ASN A 707 -15.42 -4.62 -28.74
N LEU A 708 -14.82 -4.81 -27.56
CA LEU A 708 -13.54 -4.16 -27.22
C LEU A 708 -12.40 -4.58 -28.16
N VAL A 709 -12.31 -5.88 -28.49
CA VAL A 709 -11.21 -6.42 -29.30
C VAL A 709 -11.36 -6.11 -30.81
N LEU A 710 -12.53 -5.66 -31.25
CA LEU A 710 -12.77 -5.34 -32.67
C LEU A 710 -11.82 -4.26 -33.19
N CYS A 711 -11.48 -3.28 -32.36
CA CYS A 711 -10.54 -2.21 -32.70
C CYS A 711 -9.17 -2.78 -33.09
N GLU A 712 -8.62 -3.70 -32.29
CA GLU A 712 -7.34 -4.33 -32.58
C GLU A 712 -7.40 -5.24 -33.81
N ILE A 713 -8.49 -6.01 -33.97
CA ILE A 713 -8.68 -6.86 -35.14
C ILE A 713 -8.75 -6.02 -36.42
N ASN A 714 -9.43 -4.87 -36.41
CA ASN A 714 -9.52 -3.98 -37.55
C ASN A 714 -8.18 -3.30 -37.88
N ILE A 715 -7.37 -2.96 -36.88
CA ILE A 715 -5.99 -2.51 -37.09
C ILE A 715 -5.17 -3.58 -37.82
N LEU A 716 -5.19 -4.83 -37.35
CA LEU A 716 -4.44 -5.93 -37.98
C LEU A 716 -4.94 -6.23 -39.40
N LYS A 717 -6.26 -6.13 -39.65
CA LYS A 717 -6.83 -6.25 -41.00
C LYS A 717 -6.36 -5.09 -41.90
N ALA A 718 -6.23 -3.87 -41.37
CA ALA A 718 -5.74 -2.73 -42.13
C ALA A 718 -4.26 -2.86 -42.49
N GLU A 719 -3.44 -3.42 -41.59
CA GLU A 719 -2.04 -3.78 -41.86
C GLU A 719 -1.95 -4.82 -42.97
N LEU A 720 -2.75 -5.89 -42.90
CA LEU A 720 -2.83 -6.90 -43.96
C LEU A 720 -3.29 -6.33 -45.32
N ALA A 721 -4.24 -5.40 -45.32
CA ALA A 721 -4.67 -4.74 -46.54
C ALA A 721 -3.54 -3.90 -47.15
N LEU A 722 -2.73 -3.26 -46.31
CA LEU A 722 -1.55 -2.49 -46.73
C LEU A 722 -0.46 -3.40 -47.30
N THR A 723 -0.16 -4.55 -46.68
CA THR A 723 0.84 -5.50 -47.22
C THR A 723 0.43 -6.04 -48.59
N LYS A 724 -0.88 -6.20 -48.83
CA LYS A 724 -1.47 -6.60 -50.12
C LYS A 724 -1.61 -5.45 -51.13
N GLY A 725 -1.20 -4.23 -50.79
CA GLY A 725 -1.28 -3.06 -51.67
C GLY A 725 -2.69 -2.47 -51.82
N ASN A 726 -3.67 -2.89 -51.01
CA ASN A 726 -5.03 -2.36 -51.05
C ASN A 726 -5.19 -1.17 -50.08
N ASN A 727 -4.67 -0.01 -50.49
CA ASN A 727 -4.70 1.22 -49.69
C ASN A 727 -6.12 1.69 -49.34
N ALA A 728 -7.09 1.50 -50.23
CA ALA A 728 -8.47 1.91 -50.00
C ALA A 728 -9.11 1.10 -48.86
N LEU A 729 -8.98 -0.23 -48.90
CA LEU A 729 -9.47 -1.11 -47.84
C LEU A 729 -8.72 -0.87 -46.52
N SER A 730 -7.40 -0.63 -46.58
CA SER A 730 -6.60 -0.30 -45.39
C SER A 730 -7.09 0.97 -44.71
N SER A 731 -7.38 2.03 -45.50
CA SER A 731 -7.91 3.29 -44.97
C SER A 731 -9.32 3.15 -44.38
N ASP A 732 -10.21 2.38 -45.02
CA ASP A 732 -11.57 2.14 -44.51
C ASP A 732 -11.54 1.39 -43.17
N LEU A 733 -10.75 0.32 -43.08
CA LEU A 733 -10.57 -0.46 -41.84
C LEU A 733 -9.95 0.37 -40.72
N MET A 734 -9.00 1.26 -41.03
CA MET A 734 -8.47 2.20 -40.05
C MET A 734 -9.52 3.21 -39.58
N GLY A 735 -10.39 3.69 -40.49
CA GLY A 735 -11.52 4.54 -40.14
C GLY A 735 -12.44 3.85 -39.12
N GLN A 736 -12.78 2.58 -39.37
CA GLN A 736 -13.58 1.76 -38.46
C GLN A 736 -12.90 1.58 -37.10
N ALA A 737 -11.61 1.22 -37.07
CA ALA A 737 -10.85 1.04 -35.83
C ALA A 737 -10.79 2.32 -34.97
N ILE A 738 -10.64 3.49 -35.62
CA ILE A 738 -10.62 4.79 -34.93
C ILE A 738 -12.00 5.13 -34.39
N GLU A 739 -13.05 4.92 -35.16
CA GLU A 739 -14.43 5.12 -34.70
C GLU A 739 -14.76 4.23 -33.49
N GLU A 740 -14.36 2.95 -33.52
CA GLU A 740 -14.49 2.02 -32.40
C GLU A 740 -13.70 2.48 -31.16
N SER A 741 -12.47 2.96 -31.36
CA SER A 741 -11.65 3.53 -30.28
C SER A 741 -12.28 4.77 -29.65
N GLU A 742 -12.82 5.68 -30.47
CA GLU A 742 -13.48 6.91 -30.00
C GLU A 742 -14.77 6.60 -29.24
N LYS A 743 -15.59 5.66 -29.73
CA LYS A 743 -16.83 5.24 -29.06
C LYS A 743 -16.59 4.55 -27.72
N SER A 744 -15.61 3.65 -27.67
CA SER A 744 -15.32 2.84 -26.47
C SER A 744 -14.37 3.53 -25.49
N GLY A 745 -13.59 4.49 -25.95
CA GLY A 745 -12.44 5.04 -25.23
C GLY A 745 -11.23 4.10 -25.21
N PHE A 746 -11.22 3.01 -26.00
CA PHE A 746 -10.13 2.03 -26.03
C PHE A 746 -8.98 2.54 -26.92
N ARG A 747 -8.02 3.24 -26.31
CA ARG A 747 -6.91 3.89 -27.01
C ARG A 747 -5.66 3.03 -27.12
N LEU A 748 -5.52 2.02 -26.26
CA LEU A 748 -4.32 1.19 -26.19
C LEU A 748 -3.90 0.58 -27.55
N PRO A 749 -4.82 0.01 -28.38
CA PRO A 749 -4.43 -0.56 -29.67
C PRO A 749 -3.81 0.48 -30.61
N LEU A 750 -4.33 1.71 -30.61
CA LEU A 750 -3.81 2.77 -31.45
C LEU A 750 -2.47 3.33 -30.93
N ILE A 751 -2.26 3.35 -29.61
CA ILE A 751 -0.96 3.68 -29.00
C ILE A 751 0.09 2.64 -29.41
N ASN A 752 -0.25 1.35 -29.37
CA ASN A 752 0.61 0.28 -29.87
C ASN A 752 0.90 0.47 -31.36
N LEU A 753 -0.13 0.70 -32.19
CA LEU A 753 0.05 0.94 -33.62
C LEU A 753 0.99 2.11 -33.91
N GLN A 754 0.89 3.21 -33.16
CA GLN A 754 1.74 4.37 -33.35
C GLN A 754 3.24 4.04 -33.15
N ARG A 755 3.56 3.06 -32.31
CA ARG A 755 4.93 2.60 -32.08
C ARG A 755 5.42 1.70 -33.21
N HIS A 756 4.65 0.68 -33.60
CA HIS A 756 5.10 -0.32 -34.56
C HIS A 756 4.93 0.12 -36.02
N ASN A 757 3.86 0.87 -36.34
CA ASN A 757 3.55 1.29 -37.70
C ASN A 757 2.92 2.71 -37.75
N PRO A 758 3.70 3.77 -37.44
CA PRO A 758 3.22 5.14 -37.45
C PRO A 758 2.76 5.63 -38.83
N LYS A 759 3.18 4.97 -39.92
CA LYS A 759 2.77 5.34 -41.28
C LYS A 759 1.29 5.06 -41.51
N LEU A 760 0.80 3.90 -41.05
CA LEU A 760 -0.60 3.51 -41.21
C LEU A 760 -1.54 4.49 -40.51
N LEU A 761 -1.18 4.93 -39.30
CA LEU A 761 -1.97 5.93 -38.55
C LEU A 761 -2.03 7.29 -39.27
N ARG A 762 -0.95 7.72 -39.92
CA ARG A 762 -0.92 8.98 -40.69
C ARG A 762 -1.73 8.89 -41.98
N MET A 763 -1.69 7.75 -42.66
CA MET A 763 -2.46 7.53 -43.90
C MET A 763 -3.97 7.66 -43.67
N ALA A 764 -4.44 7.32 -42.46
CA ALA A 764 -5.83 7.52 -42.05
C ALA A 764 -6.19 9.00 -41.73
N GLY A 765 -5.29 9.96 -41.96
CA GLY A 765 -5.59 11.40 -41.89
C GLY A 765 -5.73 12.01 -40.49
N LYS A 766 -5.34 11.29 -39.43
CA LYS A 766 -5.41 11.79 -38.04
C LYS A 766 -4.04 12.23 -37.51
N LYS A 767 -4.04 13.25 -36.65
CA LYS A 767 -2.88 13.66 -35.83
C LYS A 767 -2.48 12.49 -34.90
N PRO A 768 -1.20 12.37 -34.52
CA PRO A 768 -0.78 11.36 -33.54
C PRO A 768 -1.62 11.45 -32.27
N ILE A 769 -1.92 10.30 -31.69
CA ILE A 769 -2.73 10.22 -30.48
C ILE A 769 -1.90 10.77 -29.32
N SER A 770 -2.47 11.70 -28.57
CA SER A 770 -1.89 12.18 -27.33
C SER A 770 -1.80 11.01 -26.34
N GLY A 771 -0.59 10.49 -26.12
CA GLY A 771 -0.33 9.33 -25.28
C GLY A 771 1.06 8.72 -25.44
N LEU A 772 1.74 8.93 -26.57
CA LEU A 772 3.11 8.43 -26.79
C LEU A 772 4.15 9.10 -25.88
N LEU A 773 3.94 10.38 -25.58
CA LEU A 773 4.69 11.15 -24.59
C LEU A 773 3.73 11.50 -23.46
N SER A 774 4.17 11.33 -22.21
CA SER A 774 3.43 11.83 -21.04
C SER A 774 3.24 13.34 -21.16
N SER A 775 2.23 13.89 -20.49
CA SER A 775 2.02 15.35 -20.40
C SER A 775 3.31 16.07 -20.01
N ARG A 776 4.07 15.49 -19.07
CA ARG A 776 5.34 16.04 -18.59
C ARG A 776 6.47 15.96 -19.61
N GLU A 777 6.55 14.86 -20.36
CA GLU A 777 7.49 14.74 -21.48
C GLU A 777 7.16 15.72 -22.61
N VAL A 778 5.88 15.97 -22.89
CA VAL A 778 5.46 16.99 -23.87
C VAL A 778 5.81 18.40 -23.39
N GLU A 779 5.61 18.72 -22.11
CA GLU A 779 6.03 20.01 -21.53
C GLU A 779 7.54 20.21 -21.62
N VAL A 780 8.33 19.21 -21.22
CA VAL A 780 9.79 19.21 -21.34
C VAL A 780 10.19 19.38 -22.81
N LEU A 781 9.54 18.67 -23.73
CA LEU A 781 9.81 18.74 -25.17
C LEU A 781 9.53 20.12 -25.77
N LYS A 782 8.43 20.78 -25.39
CA LYS A 782 8.10 22.15 -25.80
C LYS A 782 9.14 23.15 -25.29
N LEU A 783 9.63 22.96 -24.07
CA LEU A 783 10.68 23.82 -23.52
C LEU A 783 12.04 23.58 -24.19
N ILE A 784 12.33 22.34 -24.60
CA ILE A 784 13.51 22.02 -25.42
C ILE A 784 13.41 22.68 -26.79
N GLU A 785 12.23 22.66 -27.42
CA GLU A 785 11.96 23.36 -28.68
C GLU A 785 12.15 24.87 -28.56
N ALA A 786 11.71 25.47 -27.44
CA ALA A 786 11.90 26.88 -27.13
C ALA A 786 13.36 27.27 -26.80
N GLY A 787 14.30 26.31 -26.83
CA GLY A 787 15.73 26.56 -26.66
C GLY A 787 16.24 26.53 -25.21
N HIS A 788 15.41 26.14 -24.24
CA HIS A 788 15.79 26.18 -22.83
C HIS A 788 16.88 25.17 -22.44
N SER A 789 17.79 25.56 -21.55
CA SER A 789 18.75 24.65 -20.93
C SER A 789 18.07 23.69 -19.96
N ASN A 790 18.68 22.56 -19.61
CA ASN A 790 18.06 21.62 -18.67
C ASN A 790 17.83 22.25 -17.28
N GLN A 791 18.65 23.23 -16.90
CA GLN A 791 18.48 23.98 -15.65
C GLN A 791 17.28 24.93 -15.74
N GLU A 792 17.14 25.66 -16.84
CA GLU A 792 15.98 26.54 -17.06
C GLU A 792 14.66 25.76 -17.13
N ILE A 793 14.69 24.56 -17.72
CA ILE A 793 13.54 23.64 -17.73
C ILE A 793 13.19 23.21 -16.30
N ALA A 794 14.21 22.89 -15.48
CA ALA A 794 14.04 22.48 -14.09
C ALA A 794 13.40 23.60 -13.26
N ASP A 795 13.93 24.81 -13.38
CA ASP A 795 13.45 25.99 -12.64
C ASP A 795 12.02 26.35 -13.06
N ARG A 796 11.70 26.27 -14.36
CA ARG A 796 10.38 26.67 -14.89
C ARG A 796 9.28 25.65 -14.64
N LEU A 797 9.64 24.37 -14.55
CA LEU A 797 8.72 23.29 -14.22
C LEU A 797 8.67 22.98 -12.72
N PHE A 798 9.46 23.68 -11.89
CA PHE A 798 9.60 23.45 -10.44
C PHE A 798 9.96 21.98 -10.11
N ILE A 799 10.91 21.40 -10.86
CA ILE A 799 11.39 20.02 -10.66
C ILE A 799 12.92 19.99 -10.66
N SER A 800 13.51 18.92 -10.11
CA SER A 800 14.96 18.80 -10.07
C SER A 800 15.59 18.66 -11.47
N LEU A 801 16.83 19.12 -11.64
CA LEU A 801 17.63 18.91 -12.86
C LEU A 801 17.76 17.43 -13.23
N PHE A 802 17.82 16.55 -12.22
CA PHE A 802 17.86 15.10 -12.43
C PHE A 802 16.55 14.60 -13.06
N THR A 803 15.40 15.07 -12.56
CA THR A 803 14.07 14.74 -13.10
C THR A 803 13.96 15.18 -14.56
N VAL A 804 14.46 16.37 -14.90
CA VAL A 804 14.52 16.84 -16.30
C VAL A 804 15.40 15.93 -17.17
N LYS A 805 16.59 15.55 -16.71
CA LYS A 805 17.47 14.61 -17.44
C LYS A 805 16.81 13.24 -17.63
N SER A 806 16.10 12.75 -16.63
CA SER A 806 15.34 11.49 -16.69
C SER A 806 14.20 11.58 -17.72
N HIS A 807 13.42 12.66 -17.72
CA HIS A 807 12.41 12.90 -18.74
C HIS A 807 13.02 13.01 -20.15
N ILE A 808 14.16 13.69 -20.31
CA ILE A 808 14.86 13.77 -21.61
C ILE A 808 15.35 12.40 -22.05
N GLN A 809 15.85 11.57 -21.14
CA GLN A 809 16.33 10.22 -21.44
C GLN A 809 15.18 9.32 -21.86
N ARG A 810 14.05 9.33 -21.13
CA ARG A 810 12.83 8.58 -21.49
C ARG A 810 12.25 9.06 -22.81
N LEU A 811 12.17 10.38 -23.00
CA LEU A 811 11.74 11.00 -24.25
C LEU A 811 12.64 10.60 -25.42
N SER A 812 13.96 10.60 -25.23
CA SER A 812 14.92 10.18 -26.25
C SER A 812 14.82 8.68 -26.56
N GLY A 813 14.56 7.85 -25.55
CA GLY A 813 14.26 6.43 -25.72
C GLY A 813 12.96 6.19 -26.50
N LYS A 814 11.87 6.86 -26.12
CA LYS A 814 10.56 6.76 -26.79
C LYS A 814 10.58 7.26 -28.23
N LEU A 815 11.47 8.19 -28.55
CA LEU A 815 11.62 8.76 -29.90
C LEU A 815 12.76 8.11 -30.70
N GLU A 816 13.51 7.17 -30.12
CA GLU A 816 14.68 6.50 -30.72
C GLU A 816 15.73 7.47 -31.25
N VAL A 817 16.09 8.48 -30.45
CA VAL A 817 17.05 9.52 -30.80
C VAL A 817 18.13 9.64 -29.73
N GLN A 818 19.32 10.10 -30.12
CA GLN A 818 20.44 10.25 -29.18
C GLN A 818 20.69 11.68 -28.75
N ARG A 819 20.17 12.68 -29.48
CA ARG A 819 20.40 14.10 -29.22
C ARG A 819 19.09 14.83 -28.98
N ARG A 820 19.06 15.75 -28.00
CA ARG A 820 17.88 16.57 -27.67
C ARG A 820 17.30 17.31 -28.87
N THR A 821 18.14 17.79 -29.79
CA THR A 821 17.72 18.50 -31.01
C THR A 821 17.09 17.54 -32.03
N GLN A 822 17.57 16.29 -32.10
CA GLN A 822 16.95 15.25 -32.91
C GLN A 822 15.58 14.88 -32.35
N ALA A 823 15.41 14.93 -31.04
CA ALA A 823 14.13 14.66 -30.39
C ALA A 823 13.04 15.65 -30.79
N VAL A 824 13.36 16.95 -30.88
CA VAL A 824 12.42 17.98 -31.39
C VAL A 824 12.09 17.72 -32.87
N PHE A 825 13.09 17.43 -33.69
CA PHE A 825 12.87 17.16 -35.12
C PHE A 825 12.02 15.91 -35.36
N LYS A 826 12.34 14.82 -34.64
CA LYS A 826 11.59 13.57 -34.67
C LYS A 826 10.16 13.78 -34.16
N ALA A 827 9.97 14.52 -33.07
CA ALA A 827 8.66 14.85 -32.54
C ALA A 827 7.81 15.67 -33.53
N LYS A 828 8.37 16.67 -34.21
CA LYS A 828 7.70 17.41 -35.29
C LYS A 828 7.36 16.50 -36.46
N SER A 829 8.29 15.63 -36.87
CA SER A 829 8.05 14.66 -37.93
C SER A 829 6.96 13.66 -37.56
N LEU A 830 6.74 13.41 -36.26
CA LEU A 830 5.70 12.57 -35.69
C LEU A 830 4.39 13.31 -35.39
N GLY A 831 4.36 14.64 -35.49
CA GLY A 831 3.19 15.50 -35.20
C GLY A 831 2.91 15.71 -33.71
N LEU A 832 3.88 15.43 -32.83
CA LEU A 832 3.77 15.51 -31.37
C LEU A 832 4.04 16.93 -30.83
N LEU A 833 4.53 17.83 -31.69
CA LEU A 833 4.75 19.26 -31.48
C LEU A 833 4.06 20.07 -32.57
#